data_AF-A0A8H5QRI3-F1
#
_entry.id   AF-A0A8H5QRI3-F1
#
_cell.length_a   1.000
_cell.length_b   1.000
_cell.length_c   1.000
_cell.angle_alpha   90.00
_cell.angle_beta   90.00
_cell.angle_gamma   90.00
#
_symmetry.space_group_name_H-M   'P 1'
#
loop_
_entity.id
_entity.type
_entity.pdbx_description
1 polymer ?
#
loop_
_entity_poly.entity_id
_entity_poly.type
_entity_poly.pdbx_seq_one_letter_code
_entity_poly.pdbx_strand_id
1 'polypeptide(L)'
;MTLGKSFINGVANSVERSLRSCILHDPSLSLITSEKVLYRRMDQSDDKVILISGGGSGHEPAHAGYIGEGALDVVVAGEIFASPSASQILTGLQTLRSSKGSLLIVKNYTGDKLNFGLAAEKAKADGQKVEMVIVGDDVSVEGNTLVGQRGLAGTVFCHKIAGAKAAQGASLEQVASTARKAASQMATVAASLDRCSVPGRTTQEALPHNQLEFGMGIHNEPGVKREEIKGLYVTVEKALGIMFTPKANMWQPGKGQRVALMVNNLGGLSVLEIGVVADEVVKQLTKRSIHIERSLVGTFVTSLDGPGFSVTLLSLDDELTDLLDAPTTAPAWPRSIHGWTTDAESVSRRETIVPVAKANERETGVKVPTSLVKVLIESVARTTARDEPKITEYDTLAGDGDCGETLLNGVTGLVKEFENDDTVSLDIGQVFRRTATTAERSMGGTSGAIYAIFLNAVASRLLVLTASSSSLTVSEFIQQALQSGLEELCRYTPARIGHRTLMDALIPFVKNYSLDGSLRAALAEARKGAESTRQMLAALGRASYVGQDRFDEEGGIPDPGALGVARVRSEPIKHKRTRSGCLNCRRKKRKCDESRPACGTCRRRSESCEWGLKIAFRAEHAQCLNARHPSMRKMARRRQPREFEILDVTDEVIRDYNGAETEEEDNDAGDNGARTSTSGRSNLIVGGRPRAPNNAPSGYTSIQRPAVVDIPSPTSQHQTENAVADLLYFSQNGQSHSSVDIDPALQVSMEAVPIEMISDYPYIDQMQAFTPEGISEDGIFLPGSAYHELHSTLRNHLIQETRSIAPTRSTTPHIEVESSGGVSLQETDVTIPIQEFQPPQTPLLSQQEECSLWKNYFDEIAPWLDKFDRDRHFQQIIPTMSKDNDHLRYSMLALSARQLELKHTLPTNRSLALYQEAIHMLLPHLPTRGTAVIATCVILCVLEMLSCSPKAWQRHLDGCASLMEAVGINGFVGGTEQALFWCFARMDICGGLISSVKTLIPICHWASKTLSIENDVELFKNSPTFEDWANYAVYLTAQVLDLLAASPTDPTRDEAKFRTRWLKLWRYISEWYQERPAPLHPIMTIPSSESSPFPTILYSNPAAMSGNQMHHAASILMLQNQPSTVRLGHASKPRSILWHARQRATAVDCWKMHEPSK
;
A
#
# COMPACT_ATOMS: atom_id res chain seq x y z
N MET A 1 -30.23 -16.50 7.04
CA MET A 1 -28.89 -16.61 7.67
C MET A 1 -28.23 -15.25 7.55
N THR A 2 -27.57 -14.75 8.59
CA THR A 2 -26.69 -13.58 8.46
C THR A 2 -25.42 -14.01 7.75
N LEU A 3 -25.04 -13.31 6.68
CA LEU A 3 -23.69 -13.42 6.12
C LEU A 3 -22.70 -12.92 7.18
N GLY A 4 -21.64 -13.69 7.43
CA GLY A 4 -20.56 -13.28 8.33
C GLY A 4 -19.60 -12.31 7.67
N LYS A 5 -18.48 -12.01 8.34
CA LYS A 5 -17.35 -11.29 7.76
C LYS A 5 -16.57 -12.20 6.80
N SER A 6 -17.18 -12.55 5.67
CA SER A 6 -16.66 -13.55 4.73
C SER A 6 -17.03 -13.21 3.29
N PHE A 7 -16.05 -13.17 2.38
CA PHE A 7 -16.23 -12.90 0.94
C PHE A 7 -16.81 -14.10 0.18
N ILE A 8 -18.00 -14.57 0.58
CA ILE A 8 -18.75 -15.61 -0.12
C ILE A 8 -20.23 -15.21 -0.26
N ASN A 9 -20.82 -15.47 -1.43
CA ASN A 9 -22.25 -15.22 -1.66
C ASN A 9 -23.17 -16.22 -0.90
N GLY A 10 -22.58 -17.29 -0.37
CA GLY A 10 -23.22 -18.34 0.42
C GLY A 10 -22.24 -19.48 0.67
N VAL A 11 -22.56 -20.38 1.62
CA VAL A 11 -21.69 -21.54 1.92
C VAL A 11 -21.73 -22.58 0.79
N ALA A 12 -22.88 -22.72 0.13
CA ALA A 12 -23.06 -23.62 -1.00
C ALA A 12 -22.01 -23.37 -2.10
N ASN A 13 -21.40 -24.44 -2.58
CA ASN A 13 -20.38 -24.46 -3.62
C ASN A 13 -19.12 -23.61 -3.32
N SER A 14 -18.92 -23.13 -2.08
CA SER A 14 -17.74 -22.33 -1.71
C SER A 14 -16.45 -23.15 -1.84
N VAL A 15 -16.44 -24.39 -1.34
CA VAL A 15 -15.35 -25.36 -1.51
C VAL A 15 -15.11 -25.70 -2.99
N GLU A 16 -16.17 -25.91 -3.76
CA GLU A 16 -16.08 -26.19 -5.21
C GLU A 16 -15.40 -25.04 -5.96
N ARG A 17 -15.83 -23.80 -5.69
CA ARG A 17 -15.23 -22.59 -6.29
C ARG A 17 -13.78 -22.37 -5.86
N SER A 18 -13.43 -22.74 -4.62
CA SER A 18 -12.04 -22.75 -4.14
C SER A 18 -11.18 -23.74 -4.94
N LEU A 19 -11.59 -25.01 -5.04
CA LEU A 19 -10.85 -26.00 -5.84
C LEU A 19 -10.81 -25.65 -7.34
N ARG A 20 -11.82 -24.97 -7.86
CA ARG A 20 -11.83 -24.45 -9.24
C ARG A 20 -10.79 -23.36 -9.47
N SER A 21 -10.39 -22.59 -8.45
CA SER A 21 -9.27 -21.64 -8.63
C SER A 21 -7.94 -22.37 -8.84
N CYS A 22 -7.75 -23.55 -8.24
CA CYS A 22 -6.54 -24.37 -8.42
C CYS A 22 -6.34 -24.78 -9.89
N ILE A 23 -7.38 -25.28 -10.57
CA ILE A 23 -7.29 -25.69 -12.00
C ILE A 23 -7.26 -24.51 -12.98
N LEU A 24 -7.71 -23.32 -12.55
CA LEU A 24 -7.59 -22.08 -13.34
C LEU A 24 -6.18 -21.47 -13.24
N HIS A 25 -5.49 -21.70 -12.11
CA HIS A 25 -4.12 -21.31 -11.88
C HIS A 25 -3.12 -22.30 -12.50
N ASP A 26 -3.31 -23.60 -12.29
CA ASP A 26 -2.42 -24.67 -12.75
C ASP A 26 -3.14 -25.64 -13.71
N PRO A 27 -2.83 -25.61 -15.02
CA PRO A 27 -3.47 -26.48 -16.01
C PRO A 27 -2.98 -27.94 -15.97
N SER A 28 -1.99 -28.30 -15.15
CA SER A 28 -1.60 -29.69 -14.88
C SER A 28 -2.58 -30.40 -13.95
N LEU A 29 -3.45 -29.66 -13.27
CA LEU A 29 -4.45 -30.17 -12.36
C LEU A 29 -5.78 -30.47 -13.06
N SER A 30 -6.55 -31.38 -12.46
CA SER A 30 -7.92 -31.72 -12.84
C SER A 30 -8.81 -31.81 -11.59
N LEU A 31 -10.11 -31.55 -11.74
CA LEU A 31 -11.08 -31.55 -10.66
C LEU A 31 -12.31 -32.39 -11.04
N ILE A 32 -12.61 -33.43 -10.26
CA ILE A 32 -13.90 -34.12 -10.32
C ILE A 32 -14.88 -33.30 -9.47
N THR A 33 -15.57 -32.36 -10.11
CA THR A 33 -16.36 -31.30 -9.44
C THR A 33 -17.44 -31.84 -8.51
N SER A 34 -18.13 -32.93 -8.89
CA SER A 34 -19.18 -33.57 -8.09
C SER A 34 -18.67 -34.18 -6.78
N GLU A 35 -17.47 -34.77 -6.80
CA GLU A 35 -16.88 -35.47 -5.64
C GLU A 35 -15.83 -34.61 -4.90
N LYS A 36 -15.54 -33.39 -5.40
CA LYS A 36 -14.51 -32.47 -4.87
C LYS A 36 -13.10 -33.11 -4.78
N VAL A 37 -12.77 -33.94 -5.76
CA VAL A 37 -11.44 -34.58 -5.90
C VAL A 37 -10.59 -33.76 -6.85
N LEU A 38 -9.56 -33.08 -6.31
CA LEU A 38 -8.54 -32.37 -7.09
C LEU A 38 -7.32 -33.28 -7.25
N TYR A 39 -6.73 -33.37 -8.44
CA TYR A 39 -5.60 -34.28 -8.72
C TYR A 39 -4.64 -33.76 -9.79
N ARG A 40 -3.38 -34.17 -9.73
CA ARG A 40 -2.37 -33.94 -10.80
C ARG A 40 -2.59 -34.92 -11.94
N ARG A 41 -2.44 -34.48 -13.20
CA ARG A 41 -2.34 -35.38 -14.36
C ARG A 41 -0.98 -36.09 -14.35
N MET A 42 -1.00 -37.40 -14.63
CA MET A 42 0.15 -38.30 -14.58
C MET A 42 0.33 -38.96 -15.94
N ASP A 43 1.58 -39.08 -16.41
CA ASP A 43 1.91 -39.85 -17.62
C ASP A 43 2.35 -41.29 -17.27
N GLN A 44 2.45 -42.18 -18.26
CA GLN A 44 2.85 -43.58 -18.06
C GLN A 44 4.29 -43.75 -17.52
N SER A 45 5.11 -42.70 -17.56
CA SER A 45 6.42 -42.62 -16.89
C SER A 45 6.31 -42.62 -15.36
N ASP A 46 5.20 -42.15 -14.81
CA ASP A 46 5.09 -41.73 -13.41
C ASP A 46 4.66 -42.89 -12.48
N ASP A 47 5.10 -44.13 -12.74
CA ASP A 47 4.75 -45.31 -11.91
C ASP A 47 5.49 -45.30 -10.55
N LYS A 48 5.01 -44.42 -9.67
CA LYS A 48 5.37 -44.29 -8.25
C LYS A 48 4.16 -44.61 -7.36
N VAL A 49 4.38 -44.67 -6.05
CA VAL A 49 3.25 -44.68 -5.10
C VAL A 49 2.43 -43.39 -5.27
N ILE A 50 1.10 -43.53 -5.31
CA ILE A 50 0.18 -42.39 -5.38
C ILE A 50 -0.08 -41.85 -3.97
N LEU A 51 0.18 -40.57 -3.72
CA LEU A 51 -0.05 -39.90 -2.44
C LEU A 51 -1.42 -39.22 -2.45
N ILE A 52 -2.25 -39.58 -1.47
CA ILE A 52 -3.61 -39.05 -1.31
C ILE A 52 -3.78 -38.47 0.09
N SER A 53 -4.36 -37.27 0.19
CA SER A 53 -4.75 -36.68 1.48
C SER A 53 -6.08 -35.95 1.36
N GLY A 54 -6.56 -35.35 2.46
CA GLY A 54 -7.86 -34.67 2.49
C GLY A 54 -8.41 -34.46 3.89
N GLY A 55 -9.68 -34.08 3.94
CA GLY A 55 -10.39 -33.67 5.15
C GLY A 55 -11.38 -32.56 4.87
N GLY A 56 -11.90 -31.92 5.92
CA GLY A 56 -12.69 -30.70 5.76
C GLY A 56 -11.88 -29.57 5.12
N SER A 57 -12.59 -28.63 4.47
CA SER A 57 -12.02 -27.36 4.00
C SER A 57 -12.03 -26.30 5.12
N GLY A 58 -11.34 -25.19 4.89
CA GLY A 58 -11.07 -24.15 5.89
C GLY A 58 -9.66 -24.21 6.49
N HIS A 59 -8.75 -24.96 5.85
CA HIS A 59 -7.34 -25.13 6.23
C HIS A 59 -6.36 -24.72 5.12
N GLU A 60 -6.88 -24.18 4.02
CA GLU A 60 -6.15 -23.81 2.82
C GLU A 60 -4.93 -22.92 3.18
N PRO A 61 -3.73 -23.21 2.64
CA PRO A 61 -3.45 -24.05 1.47
C PRO A 61 -3.56 -25.57 1.69
N ALA A 62 -3.66 -26.07 2.92
CA ALA A 62 -3.87 -27.49 3.16
C ALA A 62 -5.28 -27.94 2.69
N HIS A 63 -5.43 -28.97 1.86
CA HIS A 63 -4.40 -29.81 1.25
C HIS A 63 -4.11 -29.48 -0.23
N ALA A 64 -4.97 -28.72 -0.90
CA ALA A 64 -4.92 -28.50 -2.35
C ALA A 64 -3.62 -27.85 -2.84
N GLY A 65 -3.03 -26.94 -2.05
CA GLY A 65 -1.74 -26.30 -2.36
C GLY A 65 -0.52 -27.24 -2.25
N TYR A 66 -0.71 -28.47 -1.77
CA TYR A 66 0.32 -29.50 -1.66
C TYR A 66 0.25 -30.58 -2.75
N ILE A 67 -0.63 -30.42 -3.75
CA ILE A 67 -0.56 -31.24 -4.97
C ILE A 67 0.63 -30.78 -5.81
N GLY A 68 1.47 -31.73 -6.21
CA GLY A 68 2.64 -31.50 -7.05
C GLY A 68 3.56 -32.72 -7.08
N GLU A 69 4.43 -32.79 -8.07
CA GLU A 69 5.53 -33.76 -8.08
C GLU A 69 6.37 -33.57 -6.80
N GLY A 70 6.82 -34.66 -6.17
CA GLY A 70 7.53 -34.61 -4.88
C GLY A 70 6.63 -34.31 -3.66
N ALA A 71 5.31 -34.21 -3.82
CA ALA A 71 4.34 -34.00 -2.74
C ALA A 71 3.08 -34.89 -2.93
N LEU A 72 1.86 -34.34 -2.90
CA LEU A 72 0.60 -35.08 -3.13
C LEU A 72 0.28 -35.22 -4.62
N ASP A 73 -0.43 -36.30 -4.98
CA ASP A 73 -1.00 -36.47 -6.32
C ASP A 73 -2.52 -36.22 -6.33
N VAL A 74 -3.22 -36.52 -5.23
CA VAL A 74 -4.68 -36.38 -5.08
C VAL A 74 -5.06 -35.74 -3.74
N VAL A 75 -6.03 -34.82 -3.77
CA VAL A 75 -6.69 -34.25 -2.59
C VAL A 75 -8.20 -34.43 -2.68
N VAL A 76 -8.80 -34.88 -1.58
CA VAL A 76 -10.25 -35.07 -1.45
C VAL A 76 -10.79 -34.10 -0.40
N ALA A 77 -11.59 -33.12 -0.82
CA ALA A 77 -12.15 -32.10 0.07
C ALA A 77 -13.57 -32.43 0.53
N GLY A 78 -13.85 -32.21 1.82
CA GLY A 78 -15.18 -32.38 2.39
C GLY A 78 -16.05 -31.10 2.30
N GLU A 79 -16.71 -30.77 3.40
CA GLU A 79 -17.27 -29.42 3.62
C GLU A 79 -16.39 -28.65 4.61
N ILE A 80 -16.72 -27.38 4.87
CA ILE A 80 -15.98 -26.56 5.85
C ILE A 80 -16.02 -27.24 7.23
N PHE A 81 -14.84 -27.62 7.73
CA PHE A 81 -14.63 -28.39 8.96
C PHE A 81 -15.44 -29.70 9.06
N ALA A 82 -15.67 -30.40 7.93
CA ALA A 82 -16.28 -31.73 7.93
C ALA A 82 -15.61 -32.66 6.91
N SER A 83 -15.25 -33.87 7.35
CA SER A 83 -14.55 -34.89 6.56
C SER A 83 -15.27 -35.24 5.26
N PRO A 84 -14.57 -35.48 4.14
CA PRO A 84 -15.17 -36.03 2.92
C PRO A 84 -15.72 -37.43 3.18
N SER A 85 -16.76 -37.81 2.43
CA SER A 85 -17.34 -39.14 2.52
C SER A 85 -16.39 -40.21 1.99
N ALA A 86 -16.54 -41.44 2.48
CA ALA A 86 -15.86 -42.62 1.93
C ALA A 86 -16.16 -42.87 0.43
N SER A 87 -17.18 -42.23 -0.16
CA SER A 87 -17.44 -42.28 -1.61
C SER A 87 -16.48 -41.39 -2.41
N GLN A 88 -16.33 -40.13 -1.97
CA GLN A 88 -15.39 -39.18 -2.56
C GLN A 88 -13.95 -39.67 -2.44
N ILE A 89 -13.59 -40.27 -1.29
CA ILE A 89 -12.24 -40.80 -1.06
C ILE A 89 -11.98 -42.04 -1.92
N LEU A 90 -12.97 -42.92 -2.09
CA LEU A 90 -12.85 -44.05 -3.02
C LEU A 90 -12.71 -43.57 -4.46
N THR A 91 -13.44 -42.52 -4.86
CA THR A 91 -13.24 -41.86 -6.17
C THR A 91 -11.80 -41.36 -6.31
N GLY A 92 -11.25 -40.69 -5.30
CA GLY A 92 -9.84 -40.28 -5.27
C GLY A 92 -8.85 -41.44 -5.45
N LEU A 93 -9.05 -42.55 -4.73
CA LEU A 93 -8.28 -43.79 -4.87
C LEU A 93 -8.41 -44.43 -6.26
N GLN A 94 -9.55 -44.27 -6.92
CA GLN A 94 -9.82 -44.82 -8.25
C GLN A 94 -9.39 -43.90 -9.40
N THR A 95 -9.11 -42.61 -9.13
CA THR A 95 -8.80 -41.56 -10.12
C THR A 95 -7.42 -41.74 -10.78
N LEU A 96 -6.41 -42.11 -10.00
CA LEU A 96 -5.05 -42.39 -10.49
C LEU A 96 -4.69 -43.86 -10.18
N ARG A 97 -3.93 -44.50 -11.08
CA ARG A 97 -3.56 -45.92 -10.98
C ARG A 97 -2.04 -46.08 -11.08
N SER A 98 -1.50 -47.03 -10.33
CA SER A 98 -0.07 -47.32 -10.19
C SER A 98 0.12 -48.80 -9.85
N SER A 99 1.19 -49.43 -10.35
CA SER A 99 1.57 -50.80 -10.00
C SER A 99 2.02 -50.94 -8.54
N LYS A 100 2.50 -49.83 -7.98
CA LYS A 100 3.03 -49.70 -6.62
C LYS A 100 1.96 -49.35 -5.58
N GLY A 101 0.76 -48.95 -6.00
CA GLY A 101 -0.37 -48.68 -5.11
C GLY A 101 -0.44 -47.25 -4.56
N SER A 102 -1.27 -47.06 -3.54
CA SER A 102 -1.63 -45.74 -3.01
C SER A 102 -1.44 -45.64 -1.48
N LEU A 103 -0.98 -44.49 -1.02
CA LEU A 103 -0.82 -44.16 0.39
C LEU A 103 -1.78 -43.03 0.79
N LEU A 104 -2.65 -43.31 1.77
CA LEU A 104 -3.50 -42.33 2.41
C LEU A 104 -2.75 -41.66 3.57
N ILE A 105 -2.57 -40.34 3.52
CA ILE A 105 -2.02 -39.53 4.62
C ILE A 105 -3.18 -38.76 5.26
N VAL A 106 -3.51 -39.10 6.51
CA VAL A 106 -4.80 -38.75 7.14
C VAL A 106 -4.56 -38.06 8.48
N LYS A 107 -5.16 -36.89 8.70
CA LYS A 107 -5.12 -36.20 10.01
C LYS A 107 -5.88 -37.02 11.05
N ASN A 108 -5.39 -37.09 12.29
CA ASN A 108 -6.03 -37.89 13.34
C ASN A 108 -7.32 -37.24 13.90
N TYR A 109 -8.37 -37.27 13.09
CA TYR A 109 -9.73 -36.90 13.45
C TYR A 109 -10.65 -38.10 13.26
N THR A 110 -11.65 -38.28 14.12
CA THR A 110 -12.53 -39.47 14.07
C THR A 110 -13.28 -39.57 12.73
N GLY A 111 -13.76 -38.45 12.19
CA GLY A 111 -14.39 -38.41 10.87
C GLY A 111 -13.44 -38.79 9.73
N ASP A 112 -12.22 -38.23 9.73
CA ASP A 112 -11.18 -38.53 8.74
C ASP A 112 -10.77 -40.02 8.82
N LYS A 113 -10.43 -40.53 10.01
CA LYS A 113 -10.09 -41.96 10.22
C LYS A 113 -11.16 -42.92 9.71
N LEU A 114 -12.43 -42.66 10.00
CA LEU A 114 -13.52 -43.56 9.62
C LEU A 114 -13.81 -43.52 8.11
N ASN A 115 -13.84 -42.34 7.48
CA ASN A 115 -14.10 -42.24 6.04
C ASN A 115 -12.92 -42.73 5.19
N PHE A 116 -11.68 -42.35 5.53
CA PHE A 116 -10.48 -42.82 4.82
C PHE A 116 -10.25 -44.32 5.05
N GLY A 117 -10.47 -44.83 6.27
CA GLY A 117 -10.41 -46.26 6.55
C GLY A 117 -11.44 -47.07 5.75
N LEU A 118 -12.71 -46.64 5.73
CA LEU A 118 -13.76 -47.31 4.95
C LEU A 118 -13.48 -47.27 3.43
N ALA A 119 -12.92 -46.18 2.91
CA ALA A 119 -12.50 -46.10 1.51
C ALA A 119 -11.31 -47.01 1.21
N ALA A 120 -10.33 -47.12 2.12
CA ALA A 120 -9.20 -48.03 2.00
C ALA A 120 -9.63 -49.50 1.95
N GLU A 121 -10.51 -49.93 2.86
CA GLU A 121 -10.98 -51.33 2.88
C GLU A 121 -11.85 -51.67 1.66
N LYS A 122 -12.64 -50.71 1.13
CA LYS A 122 -13.32 -50.88 -0.16
C LYS A 122 -12.32 -51.04 -1.31
N ALA A 123 -11.32 -50.16 -1.40
CA ALA A 123 -10.30 -50.24 -2.44
C ALA A 123 -9.49 -51.55 -2.35
N LYS A 124 -9.18 -52.06 -1.15
CA LYS A 124 -8.57 -53.38 -0.95
C LYS A 124 -9.47 -54.53 -1.39
N ALA A 125 -10.78 -54.44 -1.14
CA ALA A 125 -11.76 -55.41 -1.65
C ALA A 125 -11.84 -55.39 -3.20
N ASP A 126 -11.68 -54.22 -3.83
CA ASP A 126 -11.47 -54.06 -5.28
C ASP A 126 -10.09 -54.55 -5.77
N GLY A 127 -9.26 -55.16 -4.91
CA GLY A 127 -7.93 -55.69 -5.24
C GLY A 127 -6.79 -54.66 -5.26
N GLN A 128 -7.00 -53.44 -4.77
CA GLN A 128 -6.00 -52.37 -4.80
C GLN A 128 -5.04 -52.44 -3.61
N LYS A 129 -3.75 -52.17 -3.85
CA LYS A 129 -2.75 -51.99 -2.79
C LYS A 129 -2.92 -50.60 -2.16
N VAL A 130 -3.44 -50.54 -0.94
CA VAL A 130 -3.66 -49.28 -0.20
C VAL A 130 -3.14 -49.38 1.22
N GLU A 131 -2.24 -48.45 1.57
CA GLU A 131 -1.76 -48.23 2.94
C GLU A 131 -2.31 -46.92 3.51
N MET A 132 -2.30 -46.79 4.84
CA MET A 132 -2.78 -45.59 5.53
C MET A 132 -1.85 -45.19 6.67
N VAL A 133 -1.53 -43.89 6.75
CA VAL A 133 -0.74 -43.27 7.80
C VAL A 133 -1.54 -42.16 8.46
N ILE A 134 -1.71 -42.30 9.78
CA ILE A 134 -2.40 -41.34 10.62
C ILE A 134 -1.37 -40.36 11.19
N VAL A 135 -1.57 -39.06 10.99
CA VAL A 135 -0.74 -38.00 11.58
C VAL A 135 -1.47 -37.41 12.80
N GLY A 136 -0.81 -37.46 13.96
CA GLY A 136 -1.30 -36.91 15.22
C GLY A 136 -0.16 -36.22 15.95
N ASP A 137 0.20 -35.01 15.49
CA ASP A 137 1.34 -34.21 15.92
C ASP A 137 1.03 -33.23 17.07
N ASP A 138 -0.24 -33.04 17.44
CA ASP A 138 -0.64 -32.14 18.51
C ASP A 138 -0.28 -32.66 19.92
N VAL A 139 0.79 -32.11 20.49
CA VAL A 139 1.23 -32.42 21.85
C VAL A 139 0.56 -31.57 22.92
N SER A 140 -0.33 -30.63 22.55
CA SER A 140 -1.04 -29.81 23.54
C SER A 140 -2.01 -30.66 24.36
N VAL A 141 -2.92 -31.38 23.68
CA VAL A 141 -3.88 -32.30 24.32
C VAL A 141 -3.25 -33.66 24.58
N GLU A 142 -3.30 -34.09 25.84
CA GLU A 142 -3.29 -35.53 26.16
C GLU A 142 -4.64 -36.12 25.73
N GLY A 143 -4.77 -36.38 24.43
CA GLY A 143 -5.95 -37.02 23.88
C GLY A 143 -6.21 -38.36 24.59
N ASN A 144 -7.48 -38.66 24.87
CA ASN A 144 -7.79 -39.88 25.62
C ASN A 144 -7.27 -41.13 24.87
N THR A 145 -7.05 -42.21 25.62
CA THR A 145 -6.45 -43.46 25.14
C THR A 145 -7.22 -44.17 24.01
N LEU A 146 -8.41 -43.67 23.65
CA LEU A 146 -9.26 -44.20 22.59
C LEU A 146 -9.22 -43.35 21.29
N VAL A 147 -8.80 -42.08 21.37
CA VAL A 147 -8.86 -41.12 20.24
C VAL A 147 -7.47 -40.67 19.78
N GLY A 148 -6.54 -40.41 20.71
CA GLY A 148 -5.18 -39.94 20.42
C GLY A 148 -5.06 -38.43 20.13
N GLN A 149 -3.86 -38.02 19.70
CA GLN A 149 -3.43 -36.63 19.44
C GLN A 149 -4.01 -36.08 18.13
N ARG A 150 -4.44 -34.82 18.05
CA ARG A 150 -4.99 -34.22 16.81
C ARG A 150 -3.90 -34.10 15.72
N GLY A 151 -4.30 -34.15 14.45
CA GLY A 151 -3.41 -33.89 13.31
C GLY A 151 -3.50 -32.44 12.84
N LEU A 152 -2.41 -31.69 12.94
CA LEU A 152 -2.30 -30.26 12.69
C LEU A 152 -1.22 -29.97 11.61
N ALA A 153 -0.43 -28.91 11.78
CA ALA A 153 0.53 -28.41 10.80
C ALA A 153 1.63 -29.42 10.40
N GLY A 154 2.00 -30.35 11.29
CA GLY A 154 2.98 -31.39 11.01
C GLY A 154 2.59 -32.33 9.85
N THR A 155 1.30 -32.42 9.54
CA THR A 155 0.80 -33.19 8.38
C THR A 155 1.48 -32.79 7.07
N VAL A 156 1.86 -31.51 6.90
CA VAL A 156 2.50 -30.99 5.68
C VAL A 156 3.92 -31.55 5.51
N PHE A 157 4.66 -31.78 6.60
CA PHE A 157 5.94 -32.49 6.53
C PHE A 157 5.75 -33.93 6.04
N CYS A 158 4.71 -34.63 6.51
CA CYS A 158 4.40 -35.97 6.03
C CYS A 158 4.06 -36.00 4.53
N HIS A 159 3.33 -35.01 4.01
CA HIS A 159 3.06 -34.89 2.57
C HIS A 159 4.35 -34.77 1.76
N LYS A 160 5.25 -33.86 2.15
CA LYS A 160 6.54 -33.62 1.47
C LYS A 160 7.46 -34.84 1.52
N ILE A 161 7.63 -35.42 2.71
CA ILE A 161 8.55 -36.55 2.93
C ILE A 161 8.07 -37.80 2.18
N ALA A 162 6.78 -38.11 2.23
CA ALA A 162 6.21 -39.24 1.51
C ALA A 162 6.22 -39.01 -0.02
N GLY A 163 5.89 -37.80 -0.48
CA GLY A 163 5.95 -37.40 -1.89
C GLY A 163 7.34 -37.55 -2.49
N ALA A 164 8.37 -37.03 -1.80
CA ALA A 164 9.76 -37.18 -2.20
C ALA A 164 10.21 -38.66 -2.19
N LYS A 165 9.81 -39.45 -1.18
CA LYS A 165 10.17 -40.87 -1.09
C LYS A 165 9.52 -41.70 -2.21
N ALA A 166 8.30 -41.36 -2.61
CA ALA A 166 7.65 -41.97 -3.76
C ALA A 166 8.28 -41.54 -5.09
N ALA A 167 8.70 -40.27 -5.24
CA ALA A 167 9.41 -39.78 -6.42
C ALA A 167 10.77 -40.48 -6.62
N GLN A 168 11.44 -40.91 -5.55
CA GLN A 168 12.59 -41.82 -5.59
C GLN A 168 12.25 -43.26 -6.06
N GLY A 169 11.00 -43.52 -6.45
CA GLY A 169 10.53 -44.80 -7.02
C GLY A 169 10.24 -45.91 -6.01
N ALA A 170 10.30 -45.61 -4.70
CA ALA A 170 10.22 -46.59 -3.60
C ALA A 170 8.88 -47.35 -3.53
N SER A 171 8.89 -48.48 -2.80
CA SER A 171 7.71 -49.32 -2.54
C SER A 171 6.72 -48.68 -1.55
N LEU A 172 5.46 -49.11 -1.57
CA LEU A 172 4.40 -48.62 -0.69
C LEU A 172 4.75 -48.76 0.79
N GLU A 173 5.35 -49.90 1.13
CA GLU A 173 5.79 -50.26 2.47
C GLU A 173 6.91 -49.33 2.96
N GLN A 174 7.85 -48.96 2.07
CA GLN A 174 8.91 -48.00 2.36
C GLN A 174 8.37 -46.58 2.52
N VAL A 175 7.54 -46.10 1.59
CA VAL A 175 6.95 -44.74 1.65
C VAL A 175 6.07 -44.60 2.90
N ALA A 176 5.25 -45.60 3.21
CA ALA A 176 4.45 -45.64 4.44
C ALA A 176 5.35 -45.69 5.69
N SER A 177 6.44 -46.46 5.69
CA SER A 177 7.39 -46.50 6.81
C SER A 177 8.04 -45.14 7.07
N THR A 178 8.58 -44.49 6.05
CA THR A 178 9.20 -43.15 6.18
C THR A 178 8.16 -42.08 6.59
N ALA A 179 6.90 -42.19 6.12
CA ALA A 179 5.82 -41.31 6.57
C ALA A 179 5.44 -41.52 8.06
N ARG A 180 5.37 -42.78 8.53
CA ARG A 180 5.15 -43.12 9.95
C ARG A 180 6.31 -42.64 10.83
N LYS A 181 7.56 -42.83 10.37
CA LYS A 181 8.79 -42.32 11.02
C LYS A 181 8.66 -40.82 11.29
N ALA A 182 8.42 -40.02 10.25
CA ALA A 182 8.23 -38.57 10.39
C ALA A 182 7.07 -38.22 11.35
N ALA A 183 5.88 -38.81 11.17
CA ALA A 183 4.72 -38.57 12.03
C ALA A 183 4.95 -38.93 13.51
N SER A 184 5.82 -39.90 13.79
CA SER A 184 6.20 -40.32 15.15
C SER A 184 7.31 -39.47 15.80
N GLN A 185 7.91 -38.55 15.05
CA GLN A 185 9.09 -37.76 15.44
C GLN A 185 8.85 -36.25 15.33
N MET A 186 7.60 -35.82 15.43
CA MET A 186 7.20 -34.41 15.38
C MET A 186 6.30 -34.03 16.57
N ALA A 187 6.27 -32.74 16.88
CA ALA A 187 5.41 -32.15 17.90
C ALA A 187 4.94 -30.75 17.49
N THR A 188 3.65 -30.47 17.66
CA THR A 188 2.99 -29.22 17.33
C THR A 188 2.24 -28.65 18.54
N VAL A 189 2.30 -27.35 18.73
CA VAL A 189 1.52 -26.60 19.73
C VAL A 189 0.95 -25.33 19.11
N ALA A 190 -0.30 -24.98 19.43
CA ALA A 190 -0.97 -23.77 18.98
C ALA A 190 -1.18 -22.75 20.11
N ALA A 191 -1.25 -21.47 19.76
CA ALA A 191 -1.73 -20.40 20.63
C ALA A 191 -2.61 -19.44 19.81
N SER A 192 -3.77 -19.07 20.35
CA SER A 192 -4.79 -18.32 19.60
C SER A 192 -5.44 -17.24 20.46
N LEU A 193 -5.59 -16.05 19.90
CA LEU A 193 -6.21 -14.88 20.54
C LEU A 193 -7.73 -14.98 20.57
N ASP A 194 -8.32 -15.62 19.56
CA ASP A 194 -9.76 -15.90 19.48
C ASP A 194 -10.04 -17.07 18.52
N ARG A 195 -11.34 -17.37 18.32
CA ARG A 195 -11.91 -18.38 17.42
C ARG A 195 -12.03 -17.85 15.99
N CYS A 196 -12.07 -18.76 15.01
CA CYS A 196 -12.36 -18.41 13.62
C CYS A 196 -13.87 -18.28 13.32
N SER A 197 -14.19 -17.43 12.35
CA SER A 197 -15.51 -17.15 11.80
C SER A 197 -15.94 -18.21 10.78
N VAL A 198 -16.55 -19.31 11.21
CA VAL A 198 -17.02 -20.36 10.29
C VAL A 198 -18.23 -19.87 9.46
N PRO A 199 -18.14 -19.74 8.13
CA PRO A 199 -19.21 -19.13 7.34
C PRO A 199 -20.54 -19.89 7.42
N GLY A 200 -21.65 -19.13 7.50
CA GLY A 200 -23.00 -19.66 7.62
C GLY A 200 -23.35 -20.32 8.96
N ARG A 201 -22.40 -20.44 9.90
CA ARG A 201 -22.68 -20.80 11.30
C ARG A 201 -22.84 -19.52 12.13
N THR A 202 -23.53 -19.62 13.27
CA THR A 202 -23.52 -18.54 14.28
C THR A 202 -22.12 -18.42 14.87
N THR A 203 -21.66 -17.19 15.09
CA THR A 203 -20.41 -16.91 15.82
C THR A 203 -20.42 -17.60 17.18
N GLN A 204 -19.33 -18.30 17.50
CA GLN A 204 -19.10 -18.82 18.85
C GLN A 204 -18.80 -17.67 19.81
N GLU A 205 -18.87 -17.92 21.12
CA GLU A 205 -18.49 -16.94 22.12
C GLU A 205 -16.97 -16.63 22.00
N ALA A 206 -16.67 -15.36 21.76
CA ALA A 206 -15.30 -14.85 21.64
C ALA A 206 -14.53 -14.97 22.96
N LEU A 207 -13.21 -15.08 22.88
CA LEU A 207 -12.37 -14.97 24.07
C LEU A 207 -12.40 -13.54 24.65
N PRO A 208 -12.31 -13.37 25.98
CA PRO A 208 -12.15 -12.05 26.58
C PRO A 208 -10.92 -11.34 26.01
N HIS A 209 -11.02 -10.04 25.71
CA HIS A 209 -9.99 -9.29 24.97
C HIS A 209 -8.57 -9.32 25.59
N ASN A 210 -8.45 -9.59 26.90
CA ASN A 210 -7.15 -9.76 27.58
C ASN A 210 -6.67 -11.22 27.66
N GLN A 211 -7.31 -12.19 26.98
CA GLN A 211 -7.00 -13.62 27.08
C GLN A 211 -6.61 -14.26 25.75
N LEU A 212 -5.93 -15.40 25.84
CA LEU A 212 -5.64 -16.32 24.74
C LEU A 212 -5.89 -17.78 25.17
N GLU A 213 -6.03 -18.68 24.20
CA GLU A 213 -6.21 -20.12 24.41
C GLU A 213 -5.04 -20.93 23.81
N PHE A 214 -4.35 -21.70 24.65
CA PHE A 214 -3.27 -22.61 24.26
C PHE A 214 -3.83 -23.96 23.83
N GLY A 215 -3.37 -24.45 22.68
CA GLY A 215 -3.77 -25.74 22.13
C GLY A 215 -5.17 -25.75 21.52
N MET A 216 -5.74 -24.63 21.10
CA MET A 216 -6.98 -24.63 20.31
C MET A 216 -6.75 -25.39 18.98
N GLY A 217 -7.71 -26.22 18.58
CA GLY A 217 -7.65 -26.99 17.34
C GLY A 217 -8.07 -26.19 16.10
N ILE A 218 -7.73 -26.72 14.91
CA ILE A 218 -7.99 -26.09 13.61
C ILE A 218 -9.47 -26.04 13.20
N HIS A 219 -10.40 -26.60 14.00
CA HIS A 219 -11.85 -26.50 13.79
C HIS A 219 -12.57 -25.75 14.93
N ASN A 220 -11.86 -24.88 15.67
CA ASN A 220 -12.29 -24.23 16.92
C ASN A 220 -12.51 -25.19 18.12
N GLU A 221 -11.97 -26.41 18.09
CA GLU A 221 -12.04 -27.31 19.24
C GLU A 221 -11.29 -26.70 20.44
N PRO A 222 -11.81 -26.79 21.67
CA PRO A 222 -11.16 -26.24 22.85
C PRO A 222 -9.69 -26.65 23.01
N GLY A 223 -8.92 -25.74 23.58
CA GLY A 223 -7.55 -25.97 23.99
C GLY A 223 -7.44 -26.52 25.40
N VAL A 224 -6.20 -26.64 25.87
CA VAL A 224 -5.88 -27.15 27.21
C VAL A 224 -5.84 -26.07 28.28
N LYS A 225 -5.70 -24.80 27.90
CA LYS A 225 -5.59 -23.69 28.86
C LYS A 225 -5.99 -22.35 28.26
N ARG A 226 -6.83 -21.59 28.97
CA ARG A 226 -7.01 -20.15 28.76
C ARG A 226 -6.20 -19.38 29.79
N GLU A 227 -5.54 -18.32 29.36
CA GLU A 227 -4.77 -17.43 30.23
C GLU A 227 -4.81 -15.98 29.75
N GLU A 228 -4.50 -15.05 30.65
CA GLU A 228 -4.29 -13.64 30.33
C GLU A 228 -3.02 -13.43 29.47
N ILE A 229 -3.11 -12.53 28.50
CA ILE A 229 -2.04 -12.14 27.58
C ILE A 229 -0.96 -11.36 28.37
N LYS A 230 0.26 -11.89 28.43
CA LYS A 230 1.41 -11.29 29.15
C LYS A 230 2.58 -10.93 28.23
N GLY A 231 2.27 -10.61 26.97
CA GLY A 231 3.23 -10.31 25.92
C GLY A 231 3.82 -11.57 25.27
N LEU A 232 4.32 -11.40 24.04
CA LEU A 232 4.73 -12.50 23.15
C LEU A 232 5.77 -13.45 23.78
N TYR A 233 6.77 -12.92 24.49
CA TYR A 233 7.79 -13.71 25.19
C TYR A 233 7.15 -14.80 26.06
N VAL A 234 6.15 -14.43 26.88
CA VAL A 234 5.49 -15.35 27.82
C VAL A 234 4.58 -16.32 27.06
N THR A 235 3.96 -15.89 25.97
CA THR A 235 3.15 -16.77 25.10
C THR A 235 4.00 -17.85 24.44
N VAL A 236 5.14 -17.48 23.84
CA VAL A 236 6.08 -18.42 23.22
C VAL A 236 6.74 -19.33 24.27
N GLU A 237 7.13 -18.78 25.42
CA GLU A 237 7.72 -19.54 26.52
C GLU A 237 6.81 -20.66 27.01
N LYS A 238 5.51 -20.39 27.14
CA LYS A 238 4.50 -21.37 27.56
C LYS A 238 4.10 -22.34 26.46
N ALA A 239 3.98 -21.89 25.21
CA ALA A 239 3.72 -22.77 24.08
C ALA A 239 4.85 -23.82 23.94
N LEU A 240 6.11 -23.37 23.95
CA LEU A 240 7.27 -24.26 24.00
C LEU A 240 7.31 -25.05 25.32
N GLY A 241 6.91 -24.47 26.45
CA GLY A 241 6.78 -25.18 27.73
C GLY A 241 5.87 -26.41 27.65
N ILE A 242 4.73 -26.31 26.96
CA ILE A 242 3.82 -27.44 26.70
C ILE A 242 4.51 -28.50 25.84
N MET A 243 5.19 -28.10 24.75
CA MET A 243 5.90 -29.01 23.83
C MET A 243 7.07 -29.76 24.49
N PHE A 244 7.76 -29.13 25.45
CA PHE A 244 8.91 -29.69 26.16
C PHE A 244 8.54 -30.36 27.49
N THR A 245 7.26 -30.40 27.87
CA THR A 245 6.80 -31.12 29.07
C THR A 245 6.74 -32.62 28.79
N PRO A 246 7.40 -33.49 29.56
CA PRO A 246 7.39 -34.93 29.29
C PRO A 246 6.02 -35.56 29.40
N LYS A 247 5.59 -36.23 28.33
CA LYS A 247 4.30 -36.92 28.22
C LYS A 247 4.49 -38.33 27.64
N ALA A 248 3.70 -39.28 28.10
CA ALA A 248 3.78 -40.66 27.64
C ALA A 248 3.33 -40.78 26.17
N ASN A 249 4.06 -41.56 25.37
CA ASN A 249 3.79 -41.79 23.95
C ASN A 249 3.76 -40.52 23.06
N MET A 250 4.49 -39.47 23.46
CA MET A 250 4.72 -38.25 22.68
C MET A 250 6.22 -38.03 22.46
N TRP A 251 6.59 -37.70 21.22
CA TRP A 251 7.95 -37.25 20.91
C TRP A 251 8.24 -35.88 21.54
N GLN A 252 9.48 -35.67 21.95
CA GLN A 252 9.95 -34.47 22.64
C GLN A 252 11.32 -34.06 22.07
N PRO A 253 11.60 -32.76 21.86
CA PRO A 253 12.90 -32.32 21.35
C PRO A 253 14.02 -32.52 22.38
N GLY A 254 15.05 -33.30 22.01
CA GLY A 254 16.26 -33.48 22.82
C GLY A 254 17.23 -32.30 22.75
N LYS A 255 18.12 -32.15 23.75
CA LYS A 255 19.23 -31.19 23.67
C LYS A 255 20.17 -31.55 22.52
N GLY A 256 20.55 -30.58 21.70
CA GLY A 256 21.37 -30.78 20.51
C GLY A 256 20.63 -31.44 19.34
N GLN A 257 19.32 -31.68 19.45
CA GLN A 257 18.54 -32.29 18.38
C GLN A 257 18.50 -31.37 17.16
N ARG A 258 18.83 -31.94 15.99
CA ARG A 258 18.59 -31.32 14.68
C ARG A 258 17.10 -31.38 14.38
N VAL A 259 16.50 -30.25 14.02
CA VAL A 259 15.06 -30.15 13.72
C VAL A 259 14.76 -29.30 12.49
N ALA A 260 13.66 -29.62 11.82
CA ALA A 260 12.94 -28.68 10.98
C ALA A 260 11.91 -27.92 11.84
N LEU A 261 11.94 -26.59 11.79
CA LEU A 261 10.98 -25.70 12.44
C LEU A 261 9.92 -25.24 11.43
N MET A 262 8.65 -25.31 11.81
CA MET A 262 7.57 -24.58 11.12
C MET A 262 6.89 -23.62 12.10
N VAL A 263 6.84 -22.34 11.74
CA VAL A 263 6.00 -21.31 12.39
C VAL A 263 4.85 -21.02 11.44
N ASN A 264 3.68 -21.55 11.78
CA ASN A 264 2.49 -21.57 10.94
C ASN A 264 1.45 -20.56 11.43
N ASN A 265 0.94 -19.73 10.52
CA ASN A 265 -0.20 -18.84 10.72
C ASN A 265 -1.51 -19.63 10.64
N LEU A 266 -2.40 -19.45 11.63
CA LEU A 266 -3.74 -20.03 11.58
C LEU A 266 -4.70 -19.25 10.67
N GLY A 267 -4.26 -18.10 10.13
CA GLY A 267 -4.90 -17.37 9.03
C GLY A 267 -5.21 -15.91 9.36
N GLY A 268 -5.45 -15.59 10.63
CA GLY A 268 -5.84 -14.26 11.09
C GLY A 268 -4.71 -13.32 11.52
N LEU A 269 -3.45 -13.78 11.58
CA LEU A 269 -2.31 -12.93 11.94
C LEU A 269 -1.67 -12.28 10.70
N SER A 270 -1.14 -11.07 10.85
CA SER A 270 -0.38 -10.40 9.79
C SER A 270 0.98 -11.06 9.55
N VAL A 271 1.54 -10.84 8.34
CA VAL A 271 2.89 -11.30 8.00
C VAL A 271 3.96 -10.66 8.91
N LEU A 272 3.72 -9.44 9.39
CA LEU A 272 4.56 -8.76 10.37
C LEU A 272 4.57 -9.52 11.70
N GLU A 273 3.40 -9.81 12.27
CA GLU A 273 3.29 -10.57 13.52
C GLU A 273 3.93 -11.94 13.42
N ILE A 274 3.70 -12.67 12.31
CA ILE A 274 4.30 -13.98 12.08
C ILE A 274 5.83 -13.91 12.01
N GLY A 275 6.40 -12.83 11.46
CA GLY A 275 7.84 -12.57 11.51
C GLY A 275 8.37 -12.35 12.93
N VAL A 276 7.66 -11.57 13.75
CA VAL A 276 8.02 -11.30 15.16
C VAL A 276 7.85 -12.55 16.04
N VAL A 277 6.81 -13.37 15.79
CA VAL A 277 6.62 -14.69 16.42
C VAL A 277 7.79 -15.62 16.07
N ALA A 278 8.21 -15.67 14.80
CA ALA A 278 9.31 -16.53 14.37
C ALA A 278 10.65 -16.12 15.02
N ASP A 279 10.97 -14.82 15.06
CA ASP A 279 12.16 -14.29 15.74
C ASP A 279 12.22 -14.70 17.23
N GLU A 280 11.12 -14.53 17.98
CA GLU A 280 11.07 -14.94 19.39
C GLU A 280 11.11 -16.46 19.56
N VAL A 281 10.43 -17.24 18.72
CA VAL A 281 10.50 -18.72 18.72
C VAL A 281 11.92 -19.21 18.48
N VAL A 282 12.63 -18.64 17.51
CA VAL A 282 14.04 -18.99 17.21
C VAL A 282 14.94 -18.65 18.39
N LYS A 283 14.85 -17.43 18.94
CA LYS A 283 15.58 -17.01 20.15
C LYS A 283 15.33 -17.97 21.32
N GLN A 284 14.09 -18.41 21.52
CA GLN A 284 13.71 -19.32 22.60
C GLN A 284 14.14 -20.77 22.39
N LEU A 285 14.22 -21.25 21.15
CA LEU A 285 14.73 -22.58 20.81
C LEU A 285 16.26 -22.65 20.89
N THR A 286 16.96 -21.61 20.43
CA THR A 286 18.42 -21.48 20.59
C THR A 286 18.82 -21.46 22.08
N LYS A 287 18.09 -20.72 22.92
CA LYS A 287 18.25 -20.74 24.40
C LYS A 287 18.03 -22.14 25.02
N ARG A 288 17.25 -23.01 24.37
CA ARG A 288 16.99 -24.40 24.79
C ARG A 288 17.98 -25.42 24.17
N SER A 289 19.00 -24.95 23.45
CA SER A 289 20.01 -25.76 22.76
C SER A 289 19.44 -26.70 21.69
N ILE A 290 18.44 -26.23 20.94
CA ILE A 290 17.90 -26.90 19.75
C ILE A 290 18.61 -26.39 18.49
N HIS A 291 18.96 -27.29 17.57
CA HIS A 291 19.60 -26.93 16.31
C HIS A 291 18.57 -26.90 15.17
N ILE A 292 18.16 -25.71 14.76
CA ILE A 292 17.17 -25.49 13.69
C ILE A 292 17.87 -25.60 12.34
N GLU A 293 17.95 -26.82 11.80
CA GLU A 293 18.68 -27.11 10.56
C GLU A 293 17.89 -26.68 9.30
N ARG A 294 16.56 -26.68 9.38
CA ARG A 294 15.64 -26.19 8.34
C ARG A 294 14.52 -25.38 8.98
N SER A 295 13.96 -24.42 8.24
CA SER A 295 12.87 -23.59 8.75
C SER A 295 11.86 -23.17 7.69
N LEU A 296 10.60 -23.05 8.13
CA LEU A 296 9.45 -22.61 7.37
C LEU A 296 8.68 -21.58 8.22
N VAL A 297 8.34 -20.43 7.64
CA VAL A 297 7.56 -19.36 8.28
C VAL A 297 6.52 -18.87 7.29
N GLY A 298 5.25 -18.81 7.69
CA GLY A 298 4.16 -18.41 6.80
C GLY A 298 2.86 -19.15 7.11
N THR A 299 2.05 -19.40 6.09
CA THR A 299 0.70 -19.96 6.21
C THR A 299 0.65 -21.32 5.52
N PHE A 300 0.52 -22.41 6.29
CA PHE A 300 0.62 -23.78 5.79
C PHE A 300 -0.64 -24.63 6.09
N VAL A 301 -1.18 -24.51 7.31
CA VAL A 301 -2.46 -25.14 7.72
C VAL A 301 -3.26 -24.12 8.53
N THR A 302 -4.32 -23.59 7.93
CA THR A 302 -5.15 -22.55 8.57
C THR A 302 -6.30 -23.11 9.40
N SER A 303 -6.98 -22.20 10.08
CA SER A 303 -8.29 -22.33 10.70
C SER A 303 -9.09 -21.11 10.23
N LEU A 304 -9.37 -21.04 8.92
CA LEU A 304 -10.00 -19.89 8.25
C LEU A 304 -9.29 -18.54 8.57
N ASP A 305 -9.96 -17.63 9.28
CA ASP A 305 -9.48 -16.32 9.75
C ASP A 305 -8.91 -16.36 11.18
N GLY A 306 -8.58 -17.54 11.70
CA GLY A 306 -8.19 -17.77 13.10
C GLY A 306 -6.98 -16.93 13.54
N PRO A 307 -7.14 -15.99 14.49
CA PRO A 307 -6.06 -15.10 14.91
C PRO A 307 -5.12 -15.81 15.89
N GLY A 308 -4.17 -16.58 15.35
CA GLY A 308 -3.20 -17.32 16.13
C GLY A 308 -2.10 -17.97 15.29
N PHE A 309 -1.20 -18.66 15.97
CA PHE A 309 -0.08 -19.38 15.34
C PHE A 309 0.07 -20.79 15.93
N SER A 310 0.76 -21.66 15.19
CA SER A 310 1.27 -22.92 15.72
C SER A 310 2.76 -23.09 15.44
N VAL A 311 3.49 -23.64 16.40
CA VAL A 311 4.89 -24.03 16.26
C VAL A 311 4.95 -25.54 16.14
N THR A 312 5.56 -26.04 15.06
CA THR A 312 5.86 -27.46 14.86
C THR A 312 7.36 -27.66 14.81
N LEU A 313 7.85 -28.70 15.50
CA LEU A 313 9.19 -29.23 15.34
C LEU A 313 9.11 -30.66 14.80
N LEU A 314 9.96 -30.99 13.84
CA LEU A 314 10.21 -32.35 13.33
C LEU A 314 11.67 -32.70 13.55
N SER A 315 11.95 -33.86 14.16
CA SER A 315 13.30 -34.41 14.28
C SER A 315 13.92 -34.69 12.91
N LEU A 316 15.19 -34.33 12.72
CA LEU A 316 15.94 -34.62 11.50
C LEU A 316 17.04 -35.66 11.71
N ASP A 317 17.05 -36.64 10.81
CA ASP A 317 18.23 -37.38 10.39
C ASP A 317 18.46 -37.12 8.89
N ASP A 318 19.55 -37.64 8.32
CA ASP A 318 19.98 -37.26 6.97
C ASP A 318 18.97 -37.68 5.89
N GLU A 319 18.26 -38.81 6.08
CA GLU A 319 17.16 -39.22 5.19
C GLU A 319 16.00 -38.21 5.23
N LEU A 320 15.57 -37.78 6.42
CA LEU A 320 14.47 -36.81 6.52
C LEU A 320 14.89 -35.42 6.02
N THR A 321 16.14 -35.03 6.19
CA THR A 321 16.70 -33.79 5.63
C THR A 321 16.68 -33.82 4.10
N ASP A 322 17.25 -34.85 3.47
CA ASP A 322 17.28 -35.00 2.00
C ASP A 322 15.87 -35.03 1.39
N LEU A 323 14.90 -35.67 2.07
CA LEU A 323 13.51 -35.75 1.60
C LEU A 323 12.73 -34.43 1.74
N LEU A 324 13.10 -33.58 2.69
CA LEU A 324 12.54 -32.22 2.81
C LEU A 324 13.13 -31.28 1.74
N ASP A 325 14.44 -31.35 1.52
CA ASP A 325 15.17 -30.52 0.55
C ASP A 325 14.94 -30.93 -0.91
N ALA A 326 14.54 -32.18 -1.18
CA ALA A 326 14.22 -32.67 -2.52
C ALA A 326 13.22 -31.75 -3.25
N PRO A 327 13.33 -31.55 -4.57
CA PRO A 327 12.45 -30.63 -5.30
C PRO A 327 10.98 -31.05 -5.25
N THR A 328 10.09 -30.08 -5.41
CA THR A 328 8.65 -30.31 -5.60
C THR A 328 8.03 -29.19 -6.44
N THR A 329 6.98 -29.50 -7.20
CA THR A 329 6.17 -28.49 -7.91
C THR A 329 5.00 -27.96 -7.10
N ALA A 330 4.78 -28.46 -5.87
CA ALA A 330 3.65 -28.08 -5.03
C ALA A 330 3.68 -26.58 -4.65
N PRO A 331 2.67 -25.78 -5.03
CA PRO A 331 2.74 -24.32 -4.97
C PRO A 331 2.79 -23.73 -3.56
N ALA A 332 2.32 -24.46 -2.53
CA ALA A 332 2.37 -24.04 -1.13
C ALA A 332 3.58 -24.57 -0.35
N TRP A 333 4.50 -25.31 -0.99
CA TRP A 333 5.78 -25.68 -0.37
C TRP A 333 6.87 -24.65 -0.72
N PRO A 334 7.65 -24.14 0.24
CA PRO A 334 8.71 -23.18 -0.06
C PRO A 334 9.77 -23.77 -1.00
N ARG A 335 10.13 -23.04 -2.06
CA ARG A 335 11.16 -23.46 -3.06
C ARG A 335 12.54 -23.73 -2.45
N SER A 336 12.82 -23.16 -1.29
CA SER A 336 14.04 -23.41 -0.53
C SER A 336 13.72 -23.30 0.96
N ILE A 337 14.34 -24.16 1.76
CA ILE A 337 14.25 -24.17 3.21
C ILE A 337 15.67 -24.16 3.79
N HIS A 338 15.91 -23.30 4.77
CA HIS A 338 17.25 -23.08 5.33
C HIS A 338 17.20 -23.03 6.86
N GLY A 339 18.30 -23.39 7.50
CA GLY A 339 18.49 -23.16 8.93
C GLY A 339 18.58 -21.67 9.24
N TRP A 340 18.22 -21.28 10.46
CA TRP A 340 18.41 -19.89 10.91
C TRP A 340 19.89 -19.63 11.16
N THR A 341 20.42 -18.52 10.63
CA THR A 341 21.81 -18.12 10.88
C THR A 341 21.96 -17.58 12.31
N THR A 342 22.15 -18.49 13.27
CA THR A 342 22.32 -18.16 14.70
C THR A 342 23.70 -17.59 15.06
N ASP A 343 24.62 -17.53 14.09
CA ASP A 343 25.98 -17.05 14.30
C ASP A 343 25.99 -15.55 14.60
N ALA A 344 26.18 -15.18 15.86
CA ALA A 344 26.19 -13.78 16.31
C ALA A 344 27.23 -12.92 15.56
N GLU A 345 28.35 -13.51 15.11
CA GLU A 345 29.32 -12.84 14.25
C GLU A 345 28.80 -12.52 12.84
N SER A 346 27.89 -13.33 12.29
CA SER A 346 27.31 -13.08 10.96
C SER A 346 26.33 -11.91 10.98
N VAL A 347 25.60 -11.76 12.08
CA VAL A 347 24.64 -10.67 12.32
C VAL A 347 25.39 -9.37 12.63
N SER A 348 26.36 -9.39 13.55
CA SER A 348 27.11 -8.17 13.91
C SER A 348 27.96 -7.61 12.78
N ARG A 349 28.47 -8.46 11.86
CA ARG A 349 29.13 -7.99 10.62
C ARG A 349 28.19 -7.22 9.67
N ARG A 350 26.87 -7.38 9.79
CA ARG A 350 25.88 -6.57 9.05
C ARG A 350 25.47 -5.29 9.77
N GLU A 351 25.71 -5.17 11.07
CA GLU A 351 25.67 -3.90 11.80
C GLU A 351 26.91 -3.04 11.49
N THR A 352 27.22 -2.88 10.20
CA THR A 352 28.13 -1.85 9.74
C THR A 352 27.41 -0.51 9.91
N ILE A 353 27.50 0.06 11.12
CA ILE A 353 27.12 1.45 11.39
C ILE A 353 27.95 2.31 10.43
N VAL A 354 27.34 2.71 9.31
CA VAL A 354 28.00 3.58 8.34
C VAL A 354 28.38 4.85 9.08
N PRO A 355 29.68 5.14 9.27
CA PRO A 355 30.08 6.31 10.03
C PRO A 355 29.74 7.52 9.17
N VAL A 356 28.59 8.15 9.45
CA VAL A 356 28.18 9.39 8.81
C VAL A 356 29.34 10.36 8.98
N ALA A 357 30.01 10.66 7.86
CA ALA A 357 31.24 11.41 7.88
C ALA A 357 31.00 12.73 8.62
N LYS A 358 31.90 13.10 9.53
CA LYS A 358 31.82 14.37 10.27
C LYS A 358 31.85 15.52 9.26
N ALA A 359 30.67 15.96 8.85
CA ALA A 359 30.49 17.04 7.89
C ALA A 359 31.11 18.29 8.49
N ASN A 360 32.11 18.86 7.80
CA ASN A 360 33.01 19.89 8.29
C ASN A 360 32.30 20.86 9.25
N GLU A 361 32.70 20.83 10.53
CA GLU A 361 32.07 21.53 11.66
C GLU A 361 32.30 23.05 11.57
N ARG A 362 31.79 23.69 10.52
CA ARG A 362 31.68 25.15 10.42
C ARG A 362 30.74 25.61 11.52
N GLU A 363 31.27 26.42 12.43
CA GLU A 363 30.51 27.12 13.45
C GLU A 363 29.96 28.44 12.89
N THR A 364 28.85 28.91 13.45
CA THR A 364 28.35 30.27 13.25
C THR A 364 29.11 31.28 14.12
N GLY A 365 29.70 30.82 15.24
CA GLY A 365 30.30 31.67 16.26
C GLY A 365 29.28 32.21 17.29
N VAL A 366 27.98 32.06 17.04
CA VAL A 366 26.91 32.45 17.96
C VAL A 366 26.69 31.33 18.97
N LYS A 367 27.31 31.48 20.16
CA LYS A 367 27.23 30.51 21.25
C LYS A 367 26.00 30.72 22.13
N VAL A 368 25.29 29.64 22.45
CA VAL A 368 24.13 29.61 23.35
C VAL A 368 24.40 28.69 24.55
N PRO A 369 23.93 29.02 25.78
CA PRO A 369 24.17 28.16 26.95
C PRO A 369 23.50 26.79 26.77
N THR A 370 24.27 25.70 26.93
CA THR A 370 23.77 24.33 26.72
C THR A 370 22.64 23.99 27.69
N SER A 371 22.69 24.52 28.91
CA SER A 371 21.61 24.43 29.91
C SER A 371 20.28 25.05 29.46
N LEU A 372 20.30 26.11 28.64
CA LEU A 372 19.09 26.69 28.06
C LEU A 372 18.51 25.78 26.96
N VAL A 373 19.38 25.17 26.14
CA VAL A 373 18.98 24.20 25.11
C VAL A 373 18.30 22.98 25.73
N LYS A 374 18.91 22.36 26.76
CA LYS A 374 18.31 21.21 27.47
C LYS A 374 16.94 21.57 28.07
N VAL A 375 16.83 22.69 28.79
CA VAL A 375 15.56 23.14 29.40
C VAL A 375 14.45 23.42 28.37
N LEU A 376 14.82 23.93 27.18
CA LEU A 376 13.86 24.11 26.08
C LEU A 376 13.40 22.76 25.54
N ILE A 377 14.31 21.85 25.21
CA ILE A 377 13.98 20.50 24.69
C ILE A 377 13.12 19.73 25.70
N GLU A 378 13.46 19.74 26.99
CA GLU A 378 12.64 19.16 28.06
C GLU A 378 11.24 19.79 28.15
N SER A 379 11.09 21.09 27.85
CA SER A 379 9.78 21.76 27.83
C SER A 379 8.95 21.31 26.64
N VAL A 380 9.57 21.16 25.46
CA VAL A 380 8.89 20.64 24.27
C VAL A 380 8.51 19.17 24.48
N ALA A 381 9.44 18.30 24.88
CA ALA A 381 9.17 16.88 25.11
C ALA A 381 8.00 16.63 26.09
N ARG A 382 7.96 17.34 27.23
CA ARG A 382 6.85 17.24 28.20
C ARG A 382 5.53 17.85 27.72
N THR A 383 5.54 18.72 26.71
CA THR A 383 4.29 19.27 26.14
C THR A 383 3.78 18.40 25.00
N THR A 384 4.67 17.84 24.17
CA THR A 384 4.35 16.81 23.18
C THR A 384 3.80 15.55 23.86
N ALA A 385 4.50 14.97 24.84
CA ALA A 385 4.07 13.75 25.57
C ALA A 385 2.75 13.90 26.37
N ARG A 386 2.21 15.12 26.49
CA ARG A 386 0.89 15.39 27.09
C ARG A 386 -0.20 15.51 26.02
N ASP A 387 0.11 16.12 24.89
CA ASP A 387 -0.85 16.38 23.82
C ASP A 387 -0.86 15.26 22.76
N GLU A 388 0.17 14.40 22.73
CA GLU A 388 0.36 13.28 21.80
C GLU A 388 -0.88 12.41 21.64
N PRO A 389 -1.52 11.84 22.70
CA PRO A 389 -2.63 10.91 22.49
C PRO A 389 -3.81 11.54 21.75
N LYS A 390 -3.97 12.87 21.84
CA LYS A 390 -5.02 13.63 21.16
C LYS A 390 -4.60 14.08 19.74
N ILE A 391 -3.30 14.16 19.45
CA ILE A 391 -2.79 14.32 18.09
C ILE A 391 -2.96 12.99 17.34
N THR A 392 -2.58 11.87 17.96
CA THR A 392 -2.74 10.51 17.44
C THR A 392 -4.22 10.15 17.23
N GLU A 393 -5.12 10.52 18.16
CA GLU A 393 -6.58 10.39 18.02
C GLU A 393 -7.13 11.11 16.78
N TYR A 394 -6.78 12.39 16.58
CA TYR A 394 -7.21 13.14 15.40
C TYR A 394 -6.57 12.62 14.11
N ASP A 395 -5.33 12.13 14.16
CA ASP A 395 -4.67 11.50 13.02
C ASP A 395 -5.23 10.12 12.68
N THR A 396 -5.83 9.41 13.63
CA THR A 396 -6.56 8.16 13.38
C THR A 396 -7.87 8.43 12.61
N LEU A 397 -8.45 9.62 12.77
CA LEU A 397 -9.66 10.05 12.06
C LEU A 397 -9.34 10.66 10.67
N ALA A 398 -8.20 11.37 10.56
CA ALA A 398 -7.80 12.13 9.38
C ALA A 398 -6.62 11.54 8.57
N GLY A 399 -6.01 10.44 9.00
CA GLY A 399 -4.76 9.95 8.44
C GLY A 399 -4.51 8.47 8.76
N ASP A 400 -3.26 8.11 9.05
CA ASP A 400 -2.84 6.76 9.45
C ASP A 400 -2.65 6.57 10.96
N GLY A 401 -2.80 7.62 11.76
CA GLY A 401 -2.79 7.53 13.23
C GLY A 401 -1.40 7.41 13.84
N ASP A 402 -0.36 7.98 13.22
CA ASP A 402 1.02 7.97 13.72
C ASP A 402 1.53 9.36 14.18
N CYS A 403 0.88 10.45 13.75
CA CYS A 403 1.47 11.79 13.81
C CYS A 403 1.94 12.21 15.23
N GLY A 404 1.15 11.88 16.26
CA GLY A 404 1.50 12.16 17.65
C GLY A 404 2.69 11.33 18.14
N GLU A 405 2.69 10.01 17.87
CA GLU A 405 3.81 9.13 18.20
C GLU A 405 5.08 9.55 17.46
N THR A 406 4.99 9.89 16.17
CA THR A 406 6.08 10.41 15.35
C THR A 406 6.68 11.69 15.93
N LEU A 407 5.84 12.65 16.38
CA LEU A 407 6.30 13.84 17.09
C LEU A 407 6.96 13.51 18.44
N LEU A 408 6.39 12.57 19.20
CA LEU A 408 6.91 12.15 20.51
C LEU A 408 8.26 11.43 20.39
N ASN A 409 8.42 10.57 19.38
CA ASN A 409 9.67 9.87 19.09
C ASN A 409 10.78 10.86 18.71
N GLY A 410 10.47 11.86 17.87
CA GLY A 410 11.38 12.95 17.53
C GLY A 410 11.91 13.70 18.76
N VAL A 411 11.01 14.23 19.60
CA VAL A 411 11.42 14.98 20.81
C VAL A 411 12.08 14.10 21.88
N THR A 412 11.74 12.81 21.94
CA THR A 412 12.42 11.84 22.82
C THR A 412 13.84 11.54 22.33
N GLY A 413 14.05 11.49 21.01
CA GLY A 413 15.38 11.49 20.40
C GLY A 413 16.17 12.73 20.78
N LEU A 414 15.56 13.92 20.71
CA LEU A 414 16.23 15.18 21.06
C LEU A 414 16.63 15.25 22.54
N VAL A 415 15.83 14.70 23.46
CA VAL A 415 16.25 14.57 24.87
C VAL A 415 17.52 13.73 24.95
N LYS A 416 17.55 12.52 24.38
CA LYS A 416 18.71 11.61 24.42
C LYS A 416 19.97 12.21 23.78
N GLU A 417 19.82 12.93 22.66
CA GLU A 417 20.91 13.58 21.92
C GLU A 417 21.63 14.64 22.76
N PHE A 418 20.90 15.43 23.55
CA PHE A 418 21.46 16.54 24.34
C PHE A 418 21.61 16.23 25.84
N GLU A 419 21.05 15.14 26.36
CA GLU A 419 21.12 14.73 27.78
C GLU A 419 22.57 14.66 28.27
N ASN A 420 23.44 13.95 27.53
CA ASN A 420 24.84 13.69 27.89
C ASN A 420 25.83 14.76 27.35
N ASP A 421 25.35 15.94 26.93
CA ASP A 421 26.22 17.02 26.44
C ASP A 421 26.72 17.91 27.61
N ASP A 422 27.99 17.75 27.99
CA ASP A 422 28.62 18.49 29.08
C ASP A 422 29.27 19.83 28.65
N THR A 423 29.05 20.29 27.41
CA THR A 423 29.56 21.60 26.98
C THR A 423 28.90 22.74 27.76
N VAL A 424 29.66 23.81 28.03
CA VAL A 424 29.12 25.02 28.69
C VAL A 424 28.21 25.81 27.75
N SER A 425 28.56 25.84 26.46
CA SER A 425 27.80 26.52 25.40
C SER A 425 28.02 25.87 24.04
N LEU A 426 26.94 25.66 23.29
CA LEU A 426 26.95 25.14 21.92
C LEU A 426 26.87 26.25 20.89
N ASP A 427 27.34 26.00 19.66
CA ASP A 427 27.05 26.85 18.52
C ASP A 427 25.59 26.68 18.07
N ILE A 428 24.86 27.77 17.83
CA ILE A 428 23.44 27.68 17.44
C ILE A 428 23.24 26.92 16.11
N GLY A 429 24.18 27.00 15.17
CA GLY A 429 24.17 26.21 13.95
C GLY A 429 24.35 24.71 14.20
N GLN A 430 25.20 24.32 15.15
CA GLN A 430 25.31 22.92 15.60
C GLN A 430 24.01 22.42 16.26
N VAL A 431 23.36 23.26 17.08
CA VAL A 431 22.05 22.90 17.70
C VAL A 431 21.02 22.60 16.62
N PHE A 432 20.88 23.45 15.59
CA PHE A 432 19.92 23.20 14.51
C PHE A 432 20.26 21.95 13.67
N ARG A 433 21.54 21.71 13.32
CA ARG A 433 21.94 20.49 12.56
C ARG A 433 21.69 19.21 13.35
N ARG A 434 22.09 19.17 14.63
CA ARG A 434 21.82 18.01 15.49
C ARG A 434 20.33 17.78 15.62
N THR A 435 19.54 18.83 15.85
CA THR A 435 18.07 18.75 15.87
C THR A 435 17.51 18.16 14.56
N ALA A 436 18.03 18.59 13.40
CA ALA A 436 17.62 18.07 12.09
C ALA A 436 17.97 16.58 11.91
N THR A 437 19.20 16.18 12.22
CA THR A 437 19.69 14.79 12.15
C THR A 437 18.93 13.87 13.11
N THR A 438 18.56 14.36 14.29
CA THR A 438 17.75 13.59 15.24
C THR A 438 16.30 13.48 14.78
N ALA A 439 15.71 14.53 14.18
CA ALA A 439 14.40 14.45 13.56
C ALA A 439 14.40 13.42 12.41
N GLU A 440 15.36 13.48 11.49
CA GLU A 440 15.57 12.52 10.39
C GLU A 440 15.67 11.06 10.88
N ARG A 441 16.31 10.82 12.02
CA ARG A 441 16.54 9.47 12.58
C ARG A 441 15.45 8.96 13.53
N SER A 442 14.66 9.85 14.13
CA SER A 442 13.70 9.51 15.19
C SER A 442 12.25 9.87 14.86
N MET A 443 11.98 10.39 13.65
CA MET A 443 10.63 10.67 13.16
C MET A 443 10.41 9.96 11.83
N GLY A 444 9.31 9.22 11.72
CA GLY A 444 8.90 8.56 10.49
C GLY A 444 8.34 9.52 9.43
N GLY A 445 8.20 8.98 8.23
CA GLY A 445 7.36 9.53 7.16
C GLY A 445 7.64 10.99 6.76
N THR A 446 6.60 11.64 6.24
CA THR A 446 6.66 13.01 5.74
C THR A 446 7.02 14.03 6.82
N SER A 447 6.58 13.78 8.06
CA SER A 447 6.87 14.64 9.21
C SER A 447 8.37 14.76 9.48
N GLY A 448 9.08 13.63 9.56
CA GLY A 448 10.54 13.63 9.77
C GLY A 448 11.29 14.39 8.67
N ALA A 449 10.92 14.15 7.40
CA ALA A 449 11.49 14.86 6.25
C ALA A 449 11.25 16.38 6.32
N ILE A 450 10.03 16.84 6.62
CA ILE A 450 9.70 18.27 6.70
C ILE A 450 10.51 18.97 7.79
N TYR A 451 10.59 18.40 9.00
CA TYR A 451 11.39 18.98 10.07
C TYR A 451 12.89 18.95 9.74
N ALA A 452 13.42 17.85 9.19
CA ALA A 452 14.83 17.75 8.82
C ALA A 452 15.23 18.77 7.73
N ILE A 453 14.42 18.94 6.68
CA ILE A 453 14.65 19.92 5.62
C ILE A 453 14.64 21.34 6.19
N PHE A 454 13.60 21.70 6.94
CA PHE A 454 13.48 23.03 7.55
C PHE A 454 14.67 23.37 8.46
N LEU A 455 15.01 22.48 9.38
CA LEU A 455 16.06 22.70 10.38
C LEU A 455 17.46 22.73 9.75
N ASN A 456 17.73 21.91 8.72
CA ASN A 456 19.00 21.97 7.97
C ASN A 456 19.11 23.24 7.10
N ALA A 457 18.01 23.71 6.51
CA ALA A 457 17.99 24.97 5.78
C ALA A 457 18.24 26.18 6.70
N VAL A 458 17.61 26.22 7.88
CA VAL A 458 17.91 27.21 8.94
C VAL A 458 19.40 27.15 9.32
N ALA A 459 19.93 25.96 9.61
CA ALA A 459 21.33 25.79 10.02
C ALA A 459 22.35 26.17 8.93
N SER A 460 21.97 26.03 7.66
CA SER A 460 22.78 26.42 6.50
C SER A 460 22.74 27.94 6.31
N ARG A 461 21.57 28.57 6.46
CA ARG A 461 21.44 30.03 6.36
C ARG A 461 22.20 30.76 7.46
N LEU A 462 22.17 30.26 8.69
CA LEU A 462 22.89 30.83 9.83
C LEU A 462 24.40 30.98 9.52
N LEU A 463 25.03 29.99 8.87
CA LEU A 463 26.45 30.07 8.44
C LEU A 463 26.71 31.18 7.43
N VAL A 464 25.82 31.35 6.45
CA VAL A 464 25.97 32.34 5.39
C VAL A 464 25.83 33.75 5.96
N LEU A 465 24.85 33.96 6.85
CA LEU A 465 24.63 35.26 7.48
C LEU A 465 25.82 35.69 8.36
N THR A 466 26.47 34.77 9.09
CA THR A 466 27.64 35.09 9.91
C THR A 466 28.91 35.38 9.10
N ALA A 467 28.98 34.93 7.85
CA ALA A 467 30.09 35.27 6.95
C ALA A 467 29.94 36.65 6.28
N SER A 468 28.81 37.35 6.46
CA SER A 468 28.43 38.50 5.63
C SER A 468 27.92 39.74 6.39
N SER A 469 27.83 39.70 7.73
CA SER A 469 27.07 40.70 8.50
C SER A 469 27.87 41.37 9.61
N SER A 470 27.88 42.71 9.62
CA SER A 470 28.52 43.54 10.67
C SER A 470 27.53 44.43 11.45
N SER A 471 26.22 44.31 11.21
CA SER A 471 25.22 45.27 11.72
C SER A 471 23.80 44.70 11.92
N LEU A 472 23.63 43.39 12.19
CA LEU A 472 22.32 42.79 12.49
C LEU A 472 22.13 42.49 13.99
N THR A 473 20.91 42.62 14.50
CA THR A 473 20.55 42.12 15.83
C THR A 473 20.31 40.60 15.81
N VAL A 474 20.38 39.97 16.98
CA VAL A 474 20.06 38.53 17.14
C VAL A 474 18.60 38.22 16.77
N SER A 475 17.69 39.19 16.94
CA SER A 475 16.27 39.10 16.56
C SER A 475 16.12 38.91 15.05
N GLU A 476 16.67 39.84 14.27
CA GLU A 476 16.65 39.83 12.80
C GLU A 476 17.43 38.66 12.22
N PHE A 477 18.58 38.32 12.82
CA PHE A 477 19.43 37.21 12.39
C PHE A 477 18.72 35.85 12.45
N ILE A 478 18.01 35.57 13.55
CA ILE A 478 17.20 34.33 13.67
C ILE A 478 15.96 34.40 12.78
N GLN A 479 15.29 35.56 12.68
CA GLN A 479 14.11 35.72 11.81
C GLN A 479 14.45 35.46 10.34
N GLN A 480 15.56 36.02 9.82
CA GLN A 480 16.03 35.77 8.45
C GLN A 480 16.38 34.30 8.21
N ALA A 481 16.96 33.62 9.20
CA ALA A 481 17.27 32.20 9.11
C ALA A 481 16.00 31.33 9.07
N LEU A 482 15.01 31.60 9.92
CA LEU A 482 13.70 30.92 9.92
C LEU A 482 12.93 31.15 8.62
N GLN A 483 12.93 32.39 8.11
CA GLN A 483 12.29 32.76 6.86
C GLN A 483 12.95 32.04 5.66
N SER A 484 14.28 32.04 5.58
CA SER A 484 15.00 31.30 4.53
C SER A 484 14.78 29.78 4.63
N GLY A 485 14.69 29.24 5.85
CA GLY A 485 14.37 27.83 6.08
C GLY A 485 12.96 27.45 5.64
N LEU A 486 11.99 28.36 5.80
CA LEU A 486 10.63 28.19 5.32
C LEU A 486 10.55 28.28 3.78
N GLU A 487 11.27 29.22 3.18
CA GLU A 487 11.36 29.37 1.72
C GLU A 487 11.98 28.13 1.06
N GLU A 488 13.05 27.59 1.65
CA GLU A 488 13.69 26.36 1.18
C GLU A 488 12.76 25.16 1.35
N LEU A 489 12.11 24.98 2.51
CA LEU A 489 11.08 23.94 2.70
C LEU A 489 9.96 24.04 1.65
N CYS A 490 9.48 25.25 1.35
CA CYS A 490 8.44 25.50 0.36
C CYS A 490 8.83 25.11 -1.10
N ARG A 491 10.10 24.78 -1.37
CA ARG A 491 10.52 24.18 -2.65
C ARG A 491 10.32 22.67 -2.71
N TYR A 492 10.40 21.97 -1.57
CA TYR A 492 10.25 20.51 -1.48
C TYR A 492 8.83 20.07 -1.09
N THR A 493 7.95 20.99 -0.70
CA THR A 493 6.52 20.70 -0.51
C THR A 493 5.62 21.75 -1.16
N PRO A 494 4.52 21.35 -1.84
CA PRO A 494 3.49 22.26 -2.32
C PRO A 494 2.56 22.75 -1.20
N ALA A 495 2.74 22.31 0.06
CA ALA A 495 1.88 22.71 1.17
C ALA A 495 1.99 24.20 1.52
N ARG A 496 0.84 24.87 1.63
CA ARG A 496 0.67 26.29 1.96
C ARG A 496 -0.45 26.46 2.99
N ILE A 497 -0.69 27.69 3.44
CA ILE A 497 -1.87 28.01 4.26
C ILE A 497 -3.13 27.73 3.43
N GLY A 498 -4.12 27.08 4.04
CA GLY A 498 -5.37 26.63 3.42
C GLY A 498 -5.36 25.17 2.97
N HIS A 499 -4.23 24.46 3.08
CA HIS A 499 -4.13 23.07 2.57
C HIS A 499 -4.44 21.99 3.64
N ARG A 500 -4.68 22.38 4.90
CA ARG A 500 -4.87 21.50 6.08
C ARG A 500 -3.62 20.65 6.36
N THR A 501 -2.52 21.33 6.67
CA THR A 501 -1.22 20.73 6.96
C THR A 501 -0.45 21.52 8.04
N LEU A 502 0.68 21.00 8.53
CA LEU A 502 1.52 21.72 9.51
C LEU A 502 1.99 23.11 9.04
N MET A 503 1.97 23.37 7.73
CA MET A 503 2.28 24.68 7.14
C MET A 503 1.27 25.77 7.55
N ASP A 504 0.03 25.40 7.85
CA ASP A 504 -1.01 26.30 8.38
C ASP A 504 -0.62 26.88 9.75
N ALA A 505 0.18 26.18 10.55
CA ALA A 505 0.75 26.70 11.80
C ALA A 505 2.17 27.26 11.63
N LEU A 506 3.00 26.63 10.78
CA LEU A 506 4.40 27.01 10.61
C LEU A 506 4.59 28.34 9.84
N ILE A 507 3.81 28.58 8.77
CA ILE A 507 3.93 29.82 7.99
C ILE A 507 3.53 31.05 8.85
N PRO A 508 2.40 31.06 9.60
CA PRO A 508 2.09 32.15 10.51
C PRO A 508 3.08 32.30 11.67
N PHE A 509 3.67 31.21 12.16
CA PHE A 509 4.72 31.27 13.19
C PHE A 509 5.94 32.05 12.70
N VAL A 510 6.52 31.64 11.57
CA VAL A 510 7.76 32.23 11.03
C VAL A 510 7.55 33.70 10.65
N LYS A 511 6.44 34.03 9.97
CA LYS A 511 6.13 35.41 9.56
C LYS A 511 6.00 36.41 10.72
N ASN A 512 5.63 35.95 11.92
CA ASN A 512 5.38 36.80 13.09
C ASN A 512 6.48 36.71 14.18
N TYR A 513 7.61 36.06 13.89
CA TYR A 513 8.68 35.83 14.86
C TYR A 513 9.60 37.07 15.04
N SER A 514 9.75 37.56 16.27
CA SER A 514 10.92 38.30 16.75
C SER A 514 11.17 38.01 18.25
N LEU A 515 12.37 38.31 18.73
CA LEU A 515 12.77 38.05 20.12
C LEU A 515 12.20 39.05 21.13
N ASP A 516 11.75 40.22 20.68
CA ASP A 516 11.53 41.42 21.49
C ASP A 516 10.19 41.43 22.25
N GLY A 517 9.58 40.23 22.39
CA GLY A 517 8.28 39.98 23.00
C GLY A 517 7.28 39.29 22.07
N SER A 518 7.51 39.32 20.76
CA SER A 518 6.58 38.83 19.74
C SER A 518 6.57 37.30 19.53
N LEU A 519 7.54 36.53 20.04
CA LEU A 519 7.46 35.06 20.10
C LEU A 519 6.12 34.56 20.67
N ARG A 520 5.53 35.28 21.65
CA ARG A 520 4.21 34.93 22.19
C ARG A 520 3.06 35.22 21.21
N ALA A 521 3.22 36.19 20.32
CA ALA A 521 2.31 36.47 19.21
C ALA A 521 2.49 35.45 18.07
N ALA A 522 3.73 35.11 17.68
CA ALA A 522 4.01 34.03 16.73
C ALA A 522 3.36 32.69 17.15
N LEU A 523 3.48 32.33 18.44
CA LEU A 523 2.80 31.17 19.03
C LEU A 523 1.27 31.32 19.20
N ALA A 524 0.72 32.52 19.03
CA ALA A 524 -0.72 32.76 18.97
C ALA A 524 -1.24 32.63 17.53
N GLU A 525 -0.53 33.20 16.55
CA GLU A 525 -0.88 33.07 15.13
C GLU A 525 -0.73 31.61 14.65
N ALA A 526 0.30 30.88 15.11
CA ALA A 526 0.43 29.44 14.88
C ALA A 526 -0.80 28.64 15.37
N ARG A 527 -1.39 29.07 16.50
CA ARG A 527 -2.60 28.44 17.06
C ARG A 527 -3.87 28.83 16.33
N LYS A 528 -4.00 30.06 15.84
CA LYS A 528 -5.09 30.44 14.94
C LYS A 528 -5.02 29.64 13.64
N GLY A 529 -3.82 29.48 13.09
CA GLY A 529 -3.54 28.63 11.93
C GLY A 529 -4.02 27.20 12.16
N ALA A 530 -3.49 26.52 13.18
CA ALA A 530 -3.91 25.16 13.53
C ALA A 530 -5.42 25.04 13.81
N GLU A 531 -6.04 25.98 14.55
CA GLU A 531 -7.48 25.93 14.83
C GLU A 531 -8.32 26.18 13.56
N SER A 532 -7.85 27.00 12.62
CA SER A 532 -8.55 27.25 11.36
C SER A 532 -8.65 26.02 10.46
N THR A 533 -7.69 25.08 10.58
CA THR A 533 -7.72 23.81 9.83
C THR A 533 -8.87 22.87 10.23
N ARG A 534 -9.56 23.16 11.35
CA ARG A 534 -10.67 22.33 11.87
C ARG A 534 -11.80 22.09 10.87
N GLN A 535 -12.04 23.09 10.02
CA GLN A 535 -13.14 23.14 9.04
C GLN A 535 -12.60 23.35 7.61
N MET A 536 -11.32 23.02 7.37
CA MET A 536 -10.73 23.05 6.04
C MET A 536 -10.90 21.71 5.32
N LEU A 537 -11.15 21.76 4.02
CA LEU A 537 -10.98 20.61 3.15
C LEU A 537 -9.47 20.34 2.98
N ALA A 538 -9.07 19.08 3.09
CA ALA A 538 -7.67 18.72 2.96
C ALA A 538 -7.26 18.65 1.48
N ALA A 539 -6.41 19.58 1.05
CA ALA A 539 -5.88 19.61 -0.31
C ALA A 539 -4.62 18.73 -0.48
N LEU A 540 -3.99 18.31 0.62
CA LEU A 540 -2.75 17.53 0.64
C LEU A 540 -2.71 16.60 1.86
N GLY A 541 -1.80 15.61 1.81
CA GLY A 541 -1.63 14.63 2.89
C GLY A 541 -2.77 13.62 2.94
N ARG A 542 -2.72 12.68 3.90
CA ARG A 542 -3.68 11.56 3.96
C ARG A 542 -5.12 12.00 4.20
N ALA A 543 -5.33 13.17 4.83
CA ALA A 543 -6.63 13.75 5.08
C ALA A 543 -7.42 14.07 3.79
N SER A 544 -6.75 14.18 2.64
CA SER A 544 -7.41 14.35 1.33
C SER A 544 -8.19 13.10 0.86
N TYR A 545 -7.87 11.91 1.40
CA TYR A 545 -8.55 10.65 1.08
C TYR A 545 -9.78 10.36 1.96
N VAL A 546 -10.09 11.22 2.94
CA VAL A 546 -11.15 10.99 3.92
C VAL A 546 -12.38 11.85 3.56
N GLY A 547 -13.54 11.20 3.41
CA GLY A 547 -14.81 11.87 3.11
C GLY A 547 -15.19 12.92 4.17
N GLN A 548 -15.79 14.02 3.73
CA GLN A 548 -16.08 15.20 4.57
C GLN A 548 -17.00 14.85 5.75
N ASP A 549 -17.97 13.99 5.50
CA ASP A 549 -18.95 13.45 6.45
C ASP A 549 -18.34 12.78 7.70
N ARG A 550 -17.05 12.40 7.66
CA ARG A 550 -16.30 11.90 8.84
C ARG A 550 -15.79 13.01 9.77
N PHE A 551 -15.80 14.27 9.34
CA PHE A 551 -15.28 15.41 10.09
C PHE A 551 -16.39 16.28 10.72
N ASP A 552 -17.63 16.20 10.22
CA ASP A 552 -18.72 17.07 10.70
C ASP A 552 -19.26 16.70 12.09
N GLU A 553 -19.14 15.42 12.50
CA GLU A 553 -19.46 15.01 13.87
C GLU A 553 -18.49 15.68 14.87
N GLU A 554 -19.03 16.21 15.97
CA GLU A 554 -18.36 17.14 16.91
C GLU A 554 -17.87 18.50 16.34
N GLY A 555 -18.16 18.83 15.08
CA GLY A 555 -17.89 20.15 14.51
C GLY A 555 -16.46 20.36 14.01
N GLY A 556 -15.85 19.32 13.46
CA GLY A 556 -14.53 19.38 12.81
C GLY A 556 -13.36 19.08 13.74
N ILE A 557 -12.29 18.53 13.18
CA ILE A 557 -11.02 18.25 13.89
C ILE A 557 -9.84 18.96 13.21
N PRO A 558 -8.96 19.64 13.97
CA PRO A 558 -7.80 20.33 13.42
C PRO A 558 -6.74 19.35 12.92
N ASP A 559 -5.94 19.78 11.94
CA ASP A 559 -4.81 19.02 11.41
C ASP A 559 -3.83 18.61 12.53
N PRO A 560 -3.52 17.30 12.68
CA PRO A 560 -2.55 16.79 13.65
C PRO A 560 -1.18 17.46 13.56
N GLY A 561 -0.68 17.73 12.35
CA GLY A 561 0.63 18.35 12.15
C GLY A 561 0.68 19.81 12.61
N ALA A 562 -0.33 20.60 12.22
CA ALA A 562 -0.49 21.99 12.63
C ALA A 562 -0.72 22.09 14.13
N LEU A 563 -1.51 21.17 14.71
CA LEU A 563 -1.68 21.05 16.15
C LEU A 563 -0.34 20.76 16.84
N GLY A 564 0.48 19.85 16.32
CA GLY A 564 1.84 19.58 16.80
C GLY A 564 2.70 20.85 16.89
N VAL A 565 2.81 21.61 15.79
CA VAL A 565 3.54 22.89 15.74
C VAL A 565 2.95 23.91 16.75
N ALA A 566 1.63 24.05 16.80
CA ALA A 566 0.95 25.04 17.64
C ALA A 566 0.93 24.70 19.15
N ARG A 567 1.12 23.44 19.51
CA ARG A 567 1.15 22.95 20.90
C ARG A 567 2.53 22.98 21.55
N VAL A 568 3.59 23.28 20.80
CA VAL A 568 4.89 23.67 21.37
C VAL A 568 4.70 24.83 22.36
N ARG A 569 5.18 24.66 23.60
CA ARG A 569 5.19 25.74 24.61
C ARG A 569 6.51 25.80 25.38
N SER A 570 7.14 26.97 25.34
CA SER A 570 7.99 27.47 26.42
C SER A 570 7.11 28.02 27.56
N GLU A 571 6.42 27.16 28.31
CA GLU A 571 5.74 27.62 29.53
C GLU A 571 6.78 27.78 30.67
N PRO A 572 7.06 29.00 31.16
CA PRO A 572 7.79 29.14 32.42
C PRO A 572 6.98 28.44 33.52
N ILE A 573 7.64 27.70 34.41
CA ILE A 573 7.01 26.80 35.38
C ILE A 573 5.95 27.55 36.20
N LYS A 574 4.68 27.45 35.77
CA LYS A 574 3.56 28.11 36.44
C LYS A 574 3.27 27.38 37.73
N HIS A 575 3.85 27.89 38.81
CA HIS A 575 3.54 27.49 40.19
C HIS A 575 2.03 27.69 40.48
N LYS A 576 1.22 26.68 40.14
CA LYS A 576 -0.17 26.51 40.59
C LYS A 576 -0.16 26.10 42.06
N ARG A 577 -1.26 26.36 42.77
CA ARG A 577 -1.39 26.00 44.20
C ARG A 577 -1.89 24.57 44.32
N THR A 578 -1.00 23.58 44.25
CA THR A 578 -1.37 22.17 44.31
C THR A 578 -1.76 21.75 45.73
N ARG A 579 -2.72 20.82 45.85
CA ARG A 579 -3.03 20.12 47.13
C ARG A 579 -1.96 19.08 47.48
N SER A 580 -1.17 18.63 46.51
CA SER A 580 -0.14 17.57 46.58
C SER A 580 1.28 18.04 46.96
N GLY A 581 1.50 19.35 47.09
CA GLY A 581 2.82 19.93 47.42
C GLY A 581 3.46 19.39 48.71
N CYS A 582 4.77 19.60 48.87
CA CYS A 582 5.50 19.18 50.06
C CYS A 582 4.91 19.79 51.35
N LEU A 583 5.04 19.08 52.47
CA LEU A 583 4.35 19.41 53.72
C LEU A 583 4.74 20.80 54.24
N ASN A 584 6.02 21.18 54.13
CA ASN A 584 6.51 22.48 54.61
C ASN A 584 5.96 23.65 53.76
N CYS A 585 5.85 23.48 52.44
CA CYS A 585 5.19 24.48 51.57
C CYS A 585 3.68 24.56 51.84
N ARG A 586 2.98 23.42 51.99
CA ARG A 586 1.55 23.36 52.34
C ARG A 586 1.26 24.05 53.67
N ARG A 587 2.00 23.70 54.74
CA ARG A 587 1.90 24.28 56.09
C ARG A 587 2.06 25.81 56.06
N LYS A 588 3.05 26.30 55.32
CA LYS A 588 3.31 27.75 55.16
C LYS A 588 2.41 28.43 54.11
N LYS A 589 1.40 27.73 53.57
CA LYS A 589 0.45 28.17 52.52
C LYS A 589 1.11 28.68 51.22
N ARG A 590 2.39 28.31 51.00
CA ARG A 590 3.24 28.70 49.86
C ARG A 590 2.94 27.83 48.64
N LYS A 591 3.35 28.30 47.46
CA LYS A 591 3.29 27.51 46.22
C LYS A 591 4.44 26.51 46.21
N CYS A 592 4.17 25.26 45.85
CA CYS A 592 5.18 24.21 45.69
C CYS A 592 5.33 23.88 44.20
N ASP A 593 6.54 23.52 43.80
CA ASP A 593 6.90 23.04 42.45
C ASP A 593 7.02 21.50 42.37
N GLU A 594 6.80 20.81 43.49
CA GLU A 594 6.79 19.35 43.65
C GLU A 594 8.06 18.57 43.21
N SER A 595 9.14 19.26 42.85
CA SER A 595 10.42 18.59 42.54
C SER A 595 10.99 17.84 43.76
N ARG A 596 11.52 16.64 43.51
CA ARG A 596 12.11 15.74 44.52
C ARG A 596 13.64 15.66 44.35
N PRO A 597 14.41 15.35 45.42
CA PRO A 597 13.97 15.15 46.80
C PRO A 597 13.48 16.45 47.46
N ALA A 598 14.09 17.60 47.15
CA ALA A 598 13.74 18.89 47.76
C ALA A 598 13.26 19.93 46.73
N CYS A 599 12.04 20.43 46.92
CA CYS A 599 11.40 21.36 45.99
C CYS A 599 12.13 22.71 45.90
N GLY A 600 12.11 23.34 44.73
CA GLY A 600 12.79 24.60 44.44
C GLY A 600 12.32 25.78 45.30
N THR A 601 11.13 25.73 45.88
CA THR A 601 10.66 26.74 46.87
C THR A 601 11.30 26.56 48.25
N CYS A 602 11.50 25.33 48.71
CA CYS A 602 12.26 25.05 49.95
C CYS A 602 13.76 25.27 49.74
N ARG A 603 14.31 24.78 48.62
CA ARG A 603 15.74 24.83 48.28
C ARG A 603 16.29 26.26 48.23
N ARG A 604 15.57 27.20 47.59
CA ARG A 604 15.91 28.63 47.53
C ARG A 604 15.82 29.39 48.86
N ARG A 605 15.32 28.75 49.92
CA ARG A 605 15.18 29.34 51.27
C ARG A 605 15.92 28.54 52.35
N SER A 606 16.71 27.53 51.95
CA SER A 606 17.40 26.60 52.85
C SER A 606 16.46 25.96 53.90
N GLU A 607 15.19 25.73 53.53
CA GLU A 607 14.20 25.09 54.39
C GLU A 607 14.10 23.58 54.10
N SER A 608 13.78 22.79 55.13
CA SER A 608 13.48 21.36 54.97
C SER A 608 12.31 21.11 54.00
N CYS A 609 12.37 20.00 53.25
CA CYS A 609 11.35 19.64 52.27
C CYS A 609 10.75 18.26 52.58
N GLU A 610 9.91 18.20 53.62
CA GLU A 610 9.22 16.97 54.02
C GLU A 610 8.10 16.57 53.04
N TRP A 611 7.95 15.27 52.83
CA TRP A 611 6.96 14.66 51.94
C TRP A 611 6.15 13.61 52.68
N GLY A 612 4.82 13.71 52.62
CA GLY A 612 3.94 12.64 53.10
C GLY A 612 4.01 11.41 52.20
N LEU A 613 3.88 10.23 52.82
CA LEU A 613 3.63 8.98 52.10
C LEU A 613 2.31 9.08 51.32
N LYS A 614 2.33 8.74 50.02
CA LYS A 614 1.11 8.52 49.26
C LYS A 614 0.58 7.13 49.59
N ILE A 615 -0.53 7.05 50.32
CA ILE A 615 -1.38 5.86 50.28
C ILE A 615 -1.98 5.80 48.88
N ALA A 616 -1.82 4.67 48.20
CA ALA A 616 -2.40 4.41 46.89
C ALA A 616 -3.40 3.26 47.01
N PHE A 617 -4.65 3.50 46.63
CA PHE A 617 -5.64 2.44 46.51
C PHE A 617 -5.27 1.54 45.34
N ARG A 618 -4.93 0.28 45.63
CA ARG A 618 -4.75 -0.77 44.64
C ARG A 618 -6.13 -1.21 44.13
N ALA A 619 -6.27 -1.37 42.81
CA ALA A 619 -7.50 -1.86 42.18
C ALA A 619 -7.85 -3.31 42.57
N GLU A 620 -6.88 -4.03 43.14
CA GLU A 620 -6.92 -5.43 43.62
C GLU A 620 -8.04 -5.76 44.63
N HIS A 621 -8.75 -4.75 45.16
CA HIS A 621 -9.86 -4.93 46.13
C HIS A 621 -11.24 -4.49 45.60
N ALA A 622 -11.37 -4.11 44.32
CA ALA A 622 -12.59 -3.50 43.78
C ALA A 622 -13.71 -4.48 43.37
N GLN A 623 -13.68 -5.74 43.79
CA GLN A 623 -14.68 -6.77 43.45
C GLN A 623 -15.42 -7.31 44.68
N CYS A 624 -16.54 -6.67 45.06
CA CYS A 624 -17.60 -7.34 45.87
C CYS A 624 -18.91 -6.53 45.92
N LEU A 625 -19.68 -6.48 44.82
CA LEU A 625 -21.10 -6.07 44.86
C LEU A 625 -21.97 -7.12 44.14
N ASN A 626 -22.92 -7.68 44.90
CA ASN A 626 -23.80 -8.75 44.44
C ASN A 626 -24.86 -8.22 43.45
N ALA A 627 -25.19 -8.97 42.40
CA ALA A 627 -26.21 -8.61 41.42
C ALA A 627 -27.63 -8.38 41.99
N ARG A 628 -27.87 -8.71 43.27
CA ARG A 628 -29.11 -8.39 44.01
C ARG A 628 -29.06 -7.04 44.76
N HIS A 629 -27.99 -6.24 44.60
CA HIS A 629 -27.84 -4.96 45.30
C HIS A 629 -28.97 -3.96 44.93
N PRO A 630 -29.55 -3.20 45.89
CA PRO A 630 -30.76 -2.40 45.64
C PRO A 630 -30.67 -1.35 44.52
N SER A 631 -29.46 -0.86 44.23
CA SER A 631 -29.21 0.14 43.19
C SER A 631 -29.50 -0.32 41.76
N MET A 632 -29.59 -1.63 41.50
CA MET A 632 -29.78 -2.21 40.16
C MET A 632 -31.25 -2.47 39.77
N ARG A 633 -32.22 -1.73 40.34
CA ARG A 633 -33.66 -1.93 40.08
C ARG A 633 -34.44 -0.65 39.73
N LYS A 634 -34.62 -0.39 38.42
CA LYS A 634 -35.85 0.22 37.89
C LYS A 634 -36.03 -0.07 36.39
N MET A 635 -37.30 -0.08 35.94
CA MET A 635 -37.69 -0.45 34.57
C MET A 635 -37.81 0.76 33.64
N ALA A 636 -37.58 0.55 32.34
CA ALA A 636 -37.80 1.56 31.31
C ALA A 636 -39.30 1.81 31.01
N ARG A 637 -39.65 3.06 30.69
CA ARG A 637 -40.88 3.44 29.96
C ARG A 637 -40.58 4.55 28.94
N ARG A 638 -41.40 4.61 27.89
CA ARG A 638 -41.19 5.39 26.66
C ARG A 638 -41.56 6.88 26.80
N ARG A 639 -40.74 7.79 26.23
CA ARG A 639 -41.09 8.81 25.20
C ARG A 639 -40.11 9.99 25.18
N GLN A 640 -39.73 10.44 23.98
CA GLN A 640 -39.32 11.82 23.68
C GLN A 640 -40.61 12.70 23.52
N PRO A 641 -40.56 14.06 23.58
CA PRO A 641 -39.49 14.90 23.02
C PRO A 641 -39.10 16.23 23.73
N ARG A 642 -37.94 16.76 23.29
CA ARG A 642 -37.46 18.17 23.29
C ARG A 642 -37.21 18.88 24.62
N GLU A 643 -36.24 19.80 24.53
CA GLU A 643 -35.64 20.67 25.56
C GLU A 643 -35.00 19.96 26.76
N PHE A 644 -33.76 20.37 27.08
CA PHE A 644 -33.03 19.98 28.28
C PHE A 644 -32.59 21.26 29.00
N GLU A 645 -33.21 21.52 30.15
CA GLU A 645 -32.80 22.55 31.10
C GLU A 645 -31.62 22.02 31.94
N ILE A 646 -30.56 22.81 32.09
CA ILE A 646 -29.44 22.46 32.96
C ILE A 646 -29.80 22.86 34.39
N LEU A 647 -30.31 21.90 35.17
CA LEU A 647 -30.57 22.06 36.60
C LEU A 647 -29.25 22.17 37.37
N ASP A 648 -28.98 23.35 37.94
CA ASP A 648 -27.85 23.58 38.83
C ASP A 648 -28.15 23.03 40.24
N VAL A 649 -27.92 21.73 40.42
CA VAL A 649 -28.02 21.03 41.72
C VAL A 649 -26.77 21.18 42.59
N THR A 650 -25.92 22.19 42.34
CA THR A 650 -24.67 22.40 43.11
C THR A 650 -24.94 22.55 44.61
N ASP A 651 -26.01 23.24 45.02
CA ASP A 651 -26.36 23.41 46.45
C ASP A 651 -26.90 22.13 47.12
N GLU A 652 -27.40 21.15 46.35
CA GLU A 652 -27.74 19.83 46.88
C GLU A 652 -26.48 18.97 47.02
N VAL A 653 -25.59 18.98 46.01
CA VAL A 653 -24.29 18.27 46.06
C VAL A 653 -23.33 18.83 47.12
N ILE A 654 -23.45 20.12 47.47
CA ILE A 654 -22.67 20.75 48.55
C ILE A 654 -23.06 20.22 49.95
N ARG A 655 -24.30 19.77 50.15
CA ARG A 655 -24.74 19.15 51.43
C ARG A 655 -24.05 17.82 51.68
N ASP A 656 -24.03 16.93 50.69
CA ASP A 656 -23.52 15.57 50.83
C ASP A 656 -22.00 15.48 51.05
N TYR A 657 -21.26 16.58 50.84
CA TYR A 657 -19.81 16.63 51.08
C TYR A 657 -19.37 17.22 52.43
N ASN A 658 -20.29 17.67 53.29
CA ASN A 658 -19.97 18.17 54.64
C ASN A 658 -20.96 17.69 55.72
N GLY A 659 -21.37 16.43 55.67
CA GLY A 659 -22.04 15.76 56.79
C GLY A 659 -21.04 15.43 57.91
N ALA A 660 -20.92 16.32 58.91
CA ALA A 660 -20.15 16.08 60.12
C ALA A 660 -21.08 15.72 61.28
N GLU A 661 -21.54 14.46 61.31
CA GLU A 661 -22.23 13.87 62.46
C GLU A 661 -21.21 13.05 63.26
N THR A 662 -20.76 13.62 64.39
CA THR A 662 -19.80 12.97 65.29
C THR A 662 -20.52 12.09 66.30
N GLU A 663 -20.22 10.79 66.21
CA GLU A 663 -20.04 9.88 67.36
C GLU A 663 -21.26 9.59 68.26
N GLU A 664 -21.69 8.32 68.25
CA GLU A 664 -21.88 7.60 69.51
C GLU A 664 -20.80 6.50 69.57
N GLU A 665 -20.08 6.44 70.70
CA GLU A 665 -19.03 5.43 70.97
C GLU A 665 -19.62 4.12 71.52
N ASP A 666 -18.75 3.14 71.75
CA ASP A 666 -19.09 1.82 72.30
C ASP A 666 -19.86 1.87 73.63
N ASN A 667 -20.80 0.93 73.79
CA ASN A 667 -21.23 0.52 75.12
C ASN A 667 -20.25 -0.54 75.66
N ASP A 668 -19.41 -0.16 76.62
CA ASP A 668 -18.97 -1.06 77.67
C ASP A 668 -19.29 -0.45 79.05
N ALA A 669 -19.47 -1.29 80.07
CA ALA A 669 -20.26 -0.96 81.25
C ALA A 669 -19.43 -0.52 82.47
N GLY A 670 -19.89 0.50 83.22
CA GLY A 670 -19.45 0.67 84.61
C GLY A 670 -19.60 2.04 85.30
N ASP A 671 -20.68 2.18 86.07
CA ASP A 671 -20.70 2.70 87.45
C ASP A 671 -20.59 4.22 87.80
N ASN A 672 -21.56 4.66 88.62
CA ASN A 672 -21.59 5.74 89.65
C ASN A 672 -20.72 7.04 89.56
N GLY A 673 -21.35 8.24 89.66
CA GLY A 673 -20.61 9.41 90.21
C GLY A 673 -21.07 10.90 90.08
N ALA A 674 -22.31 11.28 90.37
CA ALA A 674 -22.75 12.61 90.91
C ALA A 674 -22.16 14.01 90.47
N ARG A 675 -23.06 14.93 90.02
CA ARG A 675 -23.09 16.44 90.23
C ARG A 675 -22.00 17.32 89.56
N THR A 676 -22.12 18.61 89.14
CA THR A 676 -23.13 19.73 89.00
C THR A 676 -22.43 20.93 88.25
N SER A 677 -22.98 22.03 87.67
CA SER A 677 -24.34 22.55 87.32
C SER A 677 -24.28 23.92 86.54
N THR A 678 -25.44 24.58 86.31
CA THR A 678 -25.72 26.06 86.28
C THR A 678 -25.48 27.01 85.05
N SER A 679 -26.59 27.44 84.41
CA SER A 679 -26.98 28.81 83.90
C SER A 679 -26.20 29.56 82.76
N GLY A 680 -26.78 30.45 81.91
CA GLY A 680 -28.19 30.84 81.60
C GLY A 680 -28.37 32.25 80.92
N ARG A 681 -29.56 32.55 80.30
CA ARG A 681 -30.10 33.86 79.75
C ARG A 681 -29.47 34.48 78.44
N SER A 682 -30.08 35.37 77.61
CA SER A 682 -31.49 35.84 77.31
C SER A 682 -31.62 36.93 76.18
N ASN A 683 -32.79 37.06 75.49
CA ASN A 683 -33.43 38.27 74.82
C ASN A 683 -32.95 38.80 73.41
N LEU A 684 -33.64 39.64 72.56
CA LEU A 684 -35.08 40.04 72.28
C LEU A 684 -35.27 40.93 70.96
N ILE A 685 -36.49 40.98 70.36
CA ILE A 685 -37.24 42.14 69.70
C ILE A 685 -37.11 42.62 68.19
N VAL A 686 -38.22 42.43 67.41
CA VAL A 686 -39.06 43.28 66.45
C VAL A 686 -38.56 44.11 65.23
N GLY A 687 -38.95 43.70 63.99
CA GLY A 687 -39.98 44.27 63.03
C GLY A 687 -39.95 45.69 62.35
N GLY A 688 -40.34 45.80 61.04
CA GLY A 688 -40.69 47.09 60.35
C GLY A 688 -40.83 47.11 58.79
N ARG A 689 -41.57 48.09 58.20
CA ARG A 689 -41.84 48.44 56.75
C ARG A 689 -42.46 49.89 56.66
N PRO A 690 -42.88 50.54 55.52
CA PRO A 690 -42.81 50.30 54.04
C PRO A 690 -42.45 51.56 53.13
N ARG A 691 -42.63 51.43 51.78
CA ARG A 691 -42.85 52.48 50.71
C ARG A 691 -41.68 53.37 50.18
N ALA A 692 -41.95 54.09 49.08
CA ALA A 692 -41.08 54.95 48.22
C ALA A 692 -41.65 56.42 48.16
N PRO A 693 -41.19 57.44 47.35
CA PRO A 693 -40.25 57.47 46.19
C PRO A 693 -39.35 58.76 46.03
N ASN A 694 -38.81 58.99 44.81
CA ASN A 694 -38.51 60.28 44.11
C ASN A 694 -37.11 61.02 44.12
N ASN A 695 -36.78 61.49 42.89
CA ASN A 695 -36.10 62.74 42.44
C ASN A 695 -34.55 62.90 42.28
N ALA A 696 -34.19 63.75 41.30
CA ALA A 696 -32.86 64.20 40.86
C ALA A 696 -32.72 65.75 41.03
N PRO A 697 -31.66 66.44 40.51
CA PRO A 697 -31.85 67.18 39.23
C PRO A 697 -30.61 67.54 38.35
N SER A 698 -30.92 68.00 37.11
CA SER A 698 -30.21 69.02 36.26
C SER A 698 -28.80 68.77 35.66
N GLY A 699 -28.49 69.18 34.41
CA GLY A 699 -29.38 69.72 33.34
C GLY A 699 -28.67 70.32 32.09
N TYR A 700 -29.46 70.58 31.02
CA TYR A 700 -29.34 71.54 29.87
C TYR A 700 -28.01 71.73 29.07
N THR A 701 -27.94 72.11 27.78
CA THR A 701 -28.85 72.60 26.69
C THR A 701 -28.21 72.15 25.33
N SER A 702 -28.83 71.81 24.18
CA SER A 702 -30.05 72.19 23.39
C SER A 702 -29.75 73.09 22.15
N ILE A 703 -30.66 73.09 21.15
CA ILE A 703 -30.69 73.79 19.81
C ILE A 703 -30.10 72.94 18.64
N GLN A 704 -30.72 72.73 17.44
CA GLN A 704 -32.14 72.83 16.99
C GLN A 704 -32.40 72.04 15.64
N ARG A 705 -33.29 72.51 14.74
CA ARG A 705 -33.81 71.97 13.42
C ARG A 705 -34.24 73.17 12.51
N PRO A 706 -34.90 73.11 11.30
CA PRO A 706 -35.55 72.05 10.45
C PRO A 706 -34.98 71.94 9.00
N ALA A 707 -35.35 71.07 8.01
CA ALA A 707 -36.45 70.13 7.65
C ALA A 707 -37.41 70.59 6.51
N VAL A 708 -37.60 69.74 5.46
CA VAL A 708 -38.65 69.64 4.38
C VAL A 708 -38.17 68.51 3.40
N VAL A 709 -38.82 67.33 3.27
CA VAL A 709 -39.87 66.88 2.27
C VAL A 709 -39.34 66.92 0.80
N ASP A 710 -39.34 65.85 -0.02
CA ASP A 710 -40.47 64.98 -0.47
C ASP A 710 -40.09 63.49 -0.85
N ILE A 711 -40.96 62.72 -1.55
CA ILE A 711 -40.98 61.22 -1.61
C ILE A 711 -40.63 60.56 -3.02
N PRO A 712 -41.05 59.32 -3.46
CA PRO A 712 -40.25 58.07 -3.59
C PRO A 712 -39.94 57.44 -4.99
N SER A 713 -38.91 56.56 -5.05
CA SER A 713 -38.77 55.32 -5.88
C SER A 713 -38.75 55.39 -7.44
N PRO A 714 -38.43 54.30 -8.20
CA PRO A 714 -37.39 53.25 -8.05
C PRO A 714 -36.53 52.98 -9.34
N THR A 715 -35.54 52.08 -9.24
CA THR A 715 -34.85 51.27 -10.28
C THR A 715 -35.01 51.54 -11.81
N SER A 716 -33.90 51.79 -12.54
CA SER A 716 -33.39 50.92 -13.65
C SER A 716 -32.14 51.45 -14.42
N GLN A 717 -31.16 50.56 -14.66
CA GLN A 717 -30.33 50.28 -15.87
C GLN A 717 -29.72 51.35 -16.86
N HIS A 718 -28.52 50.96 -17.36
CA HIS A 718 -27.82 51.23 -18.66
C HIS A 718 -27.09 52.57 -18.99
N GLN A 719 -25.75 52.42 -19.19
CA GLN A 719 -24.86 52.93 -20.27
C GLN A 719 -24.74 54.44 -20.59
N THR A 720 -23.63 54.98 -21.11
CA THR A 720 -22.31 54.41 -21.55
C THR A 720 -21.13 55.24 -20.92
N GLU A 721 -19.87 55.44 -21.37
CA GLU A 721 -19.10 55.09 -22.59
C GLU A 721 -17.55 55.07 -22.38
N ASN A 722 -16.84 54.60 -23.42
CA ASN A 722 -15.43 54.70 -23.89
C ASN A 722 -14.44 55.73 -23.27
N ALA A 723 -13.10 55.62 -23.42
CA ALA A 723 -12.27 54.80 -24.33
C ALA A 723 -10.89 54.41 -23.72
N VAL A 724 -10.12 53.52 -24.37
CA VAL A 724 -8.69 53.27 -24.10
C VAL A 724 -7.86 53.13 -25.38
N ALA A 725 -6.77 53.89 -25.44
CA ALA A 725 -5.53 53.69 -26.21
C ALA A 725 -4.43 54.45 -25.43
N ASP A 726 -3.13 54.12 -25.46
CA ASP A 726 -2.36 53.30 -26.38
C ASP A 726 -1.74 52.03 -25.73
N LEU A 727 -1.16 51.16 -26.57
CA LEU A 727 -0.49 49.93 -26.15
C LEU A 727 0.84 49.70 -26.89
N LEU A 728 1.82 49.15 -26.15
CA LEU A 728 3.02 48.40 -26.57
C LEU A 728 4.31 49.12 -27.07
N TYR A 729 5.39 48.68 -26.44
CA TYR A 729 6.72 48.34 -26.98
C TYR A 729 7.71 49.42 -27.47
N PHE A 730 8.92 49.33 -26.90
CA PHE A 730 10.11 49.03 -27.71
C PHE A 730 11.00 48.00 -27.01
N SER A 731 11.69 47.17 -27.79
CA SER A 731 12.68 46.21 -27.29
C SER A 731 13.87 46.16 -28.26
N GLN A 732 15.09 46.23 -27.69
CA GLN A 732 16.40 46.02 -28.32
C GLN A 732 16.87 47.10 -29.33
N ASN A 733 18.18 47.04 -29.63
CA ASN A 733 18.99 48.11 -30.22
C ASN A 733 18.95 48.12 -31.77
N GLY A 734 19.50 49.19 -32.37
CA GLY A 734 19.56 49.41 -33.83
C GLY A 734 20.46 48.44 -34.62
N GLN A 735 20.64 48.62 -35.94
CA GLN A 735 20.53 49.87 -36.71
C GLN A 735 20.02 49.71 -38.17
N SER A 736 19.77 50.88 -38.80
CA SER A 736 19.93 51.20 -40.24
C SER A 736 18.94 50.68 -41.32
N HIS A 737 18.11 51.64 -41.77
CA HIS A 737 17.88 52.05 -43.18
C HIS A 737 16.96 51.28 -44.16
N SER A 738 15.76 51.87 -44.36
CA SER A 738 15.08 52.22 -45.66
C SER A 738 14.68 51.12 -46.69
N SER A 739 13.56 51.20 -47.42
CA SER A 739 12.36 52.11 -47.40
C SER A 739 11.36 51.74 -48.54
N VAL A 740 10.07 52.17 -48.45
CA VAL A 740 9.12 52.44 -49.60
C VAL A 740 8.60 51.19 -50.37
N ASP A 741 7.31 51.02 -50.75
CA ASP A 741 6.05 51.77 -50.49
C ASP A 741 4.78 50.87 -50.63
N ILE A 742 3.57 51.46 -50.54
CA ILE A 742 2.23 50.85 -50.37
C ILE A 742 1.28 51.16 -51.56
N ASP A 743 0.40 50.25 -51.99
CA ASP A 743 -1.08 50.49 -52.11
C ASP A 743 -1.93 49.21 -52.39
N PRO A 744 -3.21 49.12 -51.94
CA PRO A 744 -4.11 47.97 -52.12
C PRO A 744 -5.36 48.26 -52.99
N ALA A 745 -6.25 47.26 -53.19
CA ALA A 745 -7.59 47.51 -53.74
C ALA A 745 -8.70 46.53 -53.29
N LEU A 746 -9.85 47.12 -52.93
CA LEU A 746 -11.25 46.62 -52.98
C LEU A 746 -11.74 45.51 -52.01
N GLN A 747 -12.70 45.93 -51.17
CA GLN A 747 -13.66 45.10 -50.40
C GLN A 747 -15.11 45.34 -50.90
N VAL A 748 -15.99 44.35 -50.76
CA VAL A 748 -17.47 44.44 -50.60
C VAL A 748 -17.88 43.17 -49.80
N SER A 749 -18.44 43.19 -48.58
CA SER A 749 -19.81 43.54 -48.13
C SER A 749 -20.90 42.61 -48.73
N MET A 750 -21.91 42.06 -48.02
CA MET A 750 -22.33 42.00 -46.60
C MET A 750 -23.19 40.70 -46.42
N GLU A 751 -23.79 40.28 -45.29
CA GLU A 751 -24.13 40.92 -44.00
C GLU A 751 -23.89 39.94 -42.80
N ALA A 752 -24.82 39.76 -41.84
CA ALA A 752 -24.56 39.02 -40.57
C ALA A 752 -25.75 38.28 -39.93
N VAL A 753 -25.44 37.28 -39.07
CA VAL A 753 -26.32 36.66 -38.04
C VAL A 753 -25.44 36.41 -36.79
N PRO A 754 -25.88 36.72 -35.54
CA PRO A 754 -24.97 36.83 -34.40
C PRO A 754 -24.89 35.61 -33.48
N ILE A 755 -23.66 35.24 -33.07
CA ILE A 755 -23.33 34.47 -31.85
C ILE A 755 -22.04 35.07 -31.26
N GLU A 756 -21.95 35.20 -29.94
CA GLU A 756 -20.78 35.73 -29.23
C GLU A 756 -19.67 34.67 -29.09
N MET A 757 -18.43 35.00 -29.46
CA MET A 757 -17.26 34.13 -29.25
C MET A 757 -15.95 34.90 -29.00
N ILE A 758 -15.31 34.57 -27.88
CA ILE A 758 -13.85 34.44 -27.64
C ILE A 758 -12.92 35.57 -28.14
N SER A 759 -12.33 36.29 -27.18
CA SER A 759 -10.91 36.70 -27.25
C SER A 759 -10.25 36.62 -25.85
N ASP A 760 -8.94 36.91 -25.80
CA ASP A 760 -8.15 37.19 -24.59
C ASP A 760 -7.79 36.01 -23.66
N TYR A 761 -6.92 35.13 -24.16
CA TYR A 761 -6.11 34.20 -23.34
C TYR A 761 -4.70 34.77 -23.09
N PRO A 762 -4.35 35.15 -21.83
CA PRO A 762 -2.96 35.35 -21.44
C PRO A 762 -2.33 34.01 -21.02
N TYR A 763 -1.41 33.49 -21.83
CA TYR A 763 -0.61 32.30 -21.50
C TYR A 763 0.57 32.67 -20.58
N ILE A 764 1.14 31.66 -19.88
CA ILE A 764 2.20 31.78 -18.84
C ILE A 764 1.69 32.33 -17.49
N ASP A 765 1.19 31.45 -16.61
CA ASP A 765 1.94 31.02 -15.40
C ASP A 765 1.20 29.90 -14.64
N GLN A 766 1.24 28.67 -15.17
CA GLN A 766 0.76 27.47 -14.47
C GLN A 766 1.35 26.21 -15.12
N MET A 767 2.51 25.75 -14.65
CA MET A 767 2.96 24.37 -14.91
C MET A 767 2.55 23.51 -13.72
N GLN A 768 1.72 22.49 -13.97
CA GLN A 768 1.45 21.45 -12.96
C GLN A 768 2.77 20.74 -12.62
N ALA A 769 3.01 20.54 -11.32
CA ALA A 769 4.23 19.88 -10.86
C ALA A 769 4.12 18.37 -11.12
N PHE A 770 4.91 17.87 -12.08
CA PHE A 770 5.11 16.43 -12.24
C PHE A 770 5.63 15.83 -10.93
N THR A 771 4.94 14.81 -10.43
CA THR A 771 5.47 13.96 -9.35
C THR A 771 6.73 13.23 -9.86
N PRO A 772 7.69 12.84 -8.99
CA PRO A 772 8.87 12.06 -9.39
C PRO A 772 8.55 10.70 -10.04
N GLU A 773 7.27 10.27 -10.01
CA GLU A 773 6.79 9.02 -10.58
C GLU A 773 5.88 9.21 -11.81
N GLY A 774 5.65 10.47 -12.25
CA GLY A 774 4.96 10.79 -13.50
C GLY A 774 3.43 10.62 -13.49
N ILE A 775 2.79 10.66 -12.31
CA ILE A 775 1.35 10.39 -12.14
C ILE A 775 0.56 11.72 -12.11
N SER A 776 -0.59 11.79 -12.80
CA SER A 776 -1.65 12.77 -12.51
C SER A 776 -2.63 12.17 -11.50
N GLU A 777 -2.82 12.84 -10.36
CA GLU A 777 -3.62 12.33 -9.25
C GLU A 777 -5.09 12.76 -9.35
N ASP A 778 -5.75 12.35 -10.43
CA ASP A 778 -7.16 12.69 -10.72
C ASP A 778 -8.15 11.84 -9.88
N GLY A 779 -7.67 10.83 -9.15
CA GLY A 779 -8.45 9.91 -8.32
C GLY A 779 -9.27 8.86 -9.09
N ILE A 780 -9.73 9.19 -10.30
CA ILE A 780 -10.66 8.39 -11.13
C ILE A 780 -10.15 6.97 -11.44
N PHE A 781 -8.85 6.80 -11.67
CA PHE A 781 -8.23 5.55 -12.15
C PHE A 781 -7.37 4.82 -11.08
N LEU A 782 -7.68 5.01 -9.78
CA LEU A 782 -6.92 4.43 -8.67
C LEU A 782 -7.14 2.91 -8.46
N PRO A 783 -6.20 2.19 -7.82
CA PRO A 783 -6.43 0.83 -7.34
C PRO A 783 -7.60 0.77 -6.33
N GLY A 784 -8.49 -0.22 -6.49
CA GLY A 784 -9.71 -0.35 -5.67
C GLY A 784 -10.91 0.49 -6.15
N SER A 785 -10.79 1.24 -7.24
CA SER A 785 -11.92 1.91 -7.92
C SER A 785 -12.73 0.94 -8.80
N ALA A 786 -13.91 1.38 -9.27
CA ALA A 786 -14.69 0.64 -10.27
C ALA A 786 -13.92 0.37 -11.58
N TYR A 787 -12.99 1.25 -11.96
CA TYR A 787 -12.04 1.00 -13.05
C TYR A 787 -11.16 -0.22 -12.76
N HIS A 788 -10.65 -0.36 -11.52
CA HIS A 788 -9.81 -1.49 -11.14
C HIS A 788 -10.55 -2.83 -11.22
N GLU A 789 -11.85 -2.86 -10.89
CA GLU A 789 -12.69 -4.06 -11.02
C GLU A 789 -12.95 -4.41 -12.50
N LEU A 790 -13.39 -3.44 -13.30
CA LEU A 790 -13.67 -3.64 -14.73
C LEU A 790 -12.42 -4.02 -15.53
N HIS A 791 -11.28 -3.40 -15.24
CA HIS A 791 -10.00 -3.80 -15.78
C HIS A 791 -9.64 -5.25 -15.37
N SER A 792 -9.84 -5.63 -14.10
CA SER A 792 -9.58 -7.02 -13.66
C SER A 792 -10.43 -8.01 -14.45
N THR A 793 -11.70 -7.66 -14.67
CA THR A 793 -12.66 -8.42 -15.48
C THR A 793 -12.20 -8.52 -16.94
N LEU A 794 -11.92 -7.41 -17.62
CA LEU A 794 -11.46 -7.41 -19.02
C LEU A 794 -10.19 -8.24 -19.20
N ARG A 795 -9.16 -8.04 -18.36
CA ARG A 795 -7.91 -8.81 -18.42
C ARG A 795 -8.18 -10.31 -18.25
N ASN A 796 -9.02 -10.70 -17.29
CA ASN A 796 -9.32 -12.11 -17.05
C ASN A 796 -10.11 -12.74 -18.21
N HIS A 797 -11.06 -12.01 -18.82
CA HIS A 797 -11.74 -12.48 -20.03
C HIS A 797 -10.78 -12.62 -21.23
N LEU A 798 -9.89 -11.65 -21.46
CA LEU A 798 -8.87 -11.75 -22.51
C LEU A 798 -7.98 -12.99 -22.33
N ILE A 799 -7.52 -13.26 -21.12
CA ILE A 799 -6.70 -14.44 -20.80
C ILE A 799 -7.52 -15.75 -20.86
N GLN A 800 -8.83 -15.70 -20.65
CA GLN A 800 -9.72 -16.86 -20.81
C GLN A 800 -9.92 -17.20 -22.30
N GLU A 801 -10.20 -16.21 -23.14
CA GLU A 801 -10.43 -16.42 -24.57
C GLU A 801 -9.17 -16.91 -25.30
N THR A 802 -7.97 -16.53 -24.85
CA THR A 802 -6.70 -16.96 -25.48
C THR A 802 -6.32 -18.39 -25.14
N ARG A 803 -6.72 -18.87 -23.95
CA ARG A 803 -6.56 -20.28 -23.56
C ARG A 803 -7.44 -21.23 -24.38
N SER A 804 -8.43 -20.73 -25.13
CA SER A 804 -9.38 -21.55 -25.88
C SER A 804 -8.81 -22.21 -27.16
N ILE A 805 -7.67 -21.77 -27.70
CA ILE A 805 -7.15 -22.29 -29.00
C ILE A 805 -5.97 -23.25 -28.87
N ALA A 806 -5.47 -23.51 -27.65
CA ALA A 806 -4.38 -24.48 -27.44
C ALA A 806 -4.83 -25.91 -27.82
N PRO A 807 -4.27 -26.53 -28.88
CA PRO A 807 -4.77 -27.81 -29.37
C PRO A 807 -4.27 -28.96 -28.47
N THR A 808 -5.17 -29.59 -27.73
CA THR A 808 -4.84 -30.67 -26.78
C THR A 808 -4.53 -32.03 -27.44
N ARG A 809 -4.10 -32.05 -28.70
CA ARG A 809 -3.72 -33.28 -29.42
C ARG A 809 -2.77 -33.00 -30.59
N SER A 810 -1.71 -33.82 -30.68
CA SER A 810 -0.95 -34.05 -31.91
C SER A 810 -1.64 -35.12 -32.76
N THR A 811 -1.62 -34.94 -34.09
CA THR A 811 -2.33 -35.82 -35.03
C THR A 811 -1.50 -37.06 -35.38
N THR A 812 -2.09 -38.25 -35.23
CA THR A 812 -1.63 -39.49 -35.88
C THR A 812 -2.29 -39.63 -37.26
N PRO A 813 -1.70 -40.35 -38.23
CA PRO A 813 -2.03 -40.22 -39.65
C PRO A 813 -3.37 -40.86 -40.06
N HIS A 814 -3.82 -40.49 -41.27
CA HIS A 814 -5.09 -40.90 -41.88
C HIS A 814 -5.34 -42.42 -41.90
N ILE A 815 -6.60 -42.79 -41.68
CA ILE A 815 -7.24 -43.97 -42.26
C ILE A 815 -8.52 -43.48 -42.94
N GLU A 816 -8.71 -43.85 -44.21
CA GLU A 816 -9.93 -43.57 -44.96
C GLU A 816 -10.99 -44.62 -44.65
N VAL A 817 -12.23 -44.20 -44.38
CA VAL A 817 -13.42 -45.07 -44.38
C VAL A 817 -14.58 -44.28 -45.00
N GLU A 818 -15.34 -44.94 -45.87
CA GLU A 818 -16.35 -44.32 -46.72
C GLU A 818 -17.69 -44.04 -45.99
N SER A 819 -18.55 -43.28 -46.66
CA SER A 819 -19.85 -42.83 -46.19
C SER A 819 -20.89 -43.94 -45.98
N SER A 820 -21.67 -43.87 -44.89
CA SER A 820 -23.14 -44.00 -44.93
C SER A 820 -23.78 -43.83 -43.53
N GLY A 821 -25.07 -43.51 -43.49
CA GLY A 821 -25.89 -43.55 -42.26
C GLY A 821 -26.04 -42.22 -41.51
N GLY A 822 -26.95 -41.37 -41.96
CA GLY A 822 -27.34 -40.17 -41.20
C GLY A 822 -28.30 -40.50 -40.04
N VAL A 823 -28.06 -39.90 -38.87
CA VAL A 823 -29.01 -39.89 -37.74
C VAL A 823 -29.25 -38.45 -37.33
N SER A 824 -30.51 -38.01 -37.41
CA SER A 824 -30.93 -36.67 -36.99
C SER A 824 -30.94 -36.57 -35.47
N LEU A 825 -30.01 -35.81 -34.89
CA LEU A 825 -30.09 -35.33 -33.52
C LEU A 825 -30.76 -33.95 -33.53
N GLN A 826 -31.81 -33.78 -32.72
CA GLN A 826 -32.50 -32.50 -32.60
C GLN A 826 -31.67 -31.54 -31.75
N GLU A 827 -31.48 -30.32 -32.23
CA GLU A 827 -30.91 -29.23 -31.45
C GLU A 827 -31.89 -28.84 -30.34
N THR A 828 -31.56 -29.19 -29.10
CA THR A 828 -32.25 -28.64 -27.93
C THR A 828 -31.60 -27.31 -27.58
N ASP A 829 -32.14 -26.23 -28.14
CA ASP A 829 -31.76 -24.85 -27.78
C ASP A 829 -32.00 -24.59 -26.29
N VAL A 830 -30.96 -24.75 -25.47
CA VAL A 830 -30.94 -24.29 -24.08
C VAL A 830 -30.72 -22.77 -24.10
N THR A 831 -31.77 -22.07 -24.53
CA THR A 831 -31.82 -20.61 -24.50
C THR A 831 -31.79 -20.16 -23.04
N ILE A 832 -30.60 -19.83 -22.52
CA ILE A 832 -30.47 -19.17 -21.22
C ILE A 832 -31.23 -17.84 -21.34
N PRO A 833 -32.16 -17.52 -20.43
CA PRO A 833 -32.85 -16.24 -20.47
C PRO A 833 -31.86 -15.12 -20.16
N ILE A 834 -31.33 -14.50 -21.22
CA ILE A 834 -30.65 -13.20 -21.14
C ILE A 834 -31.69 -12.23 -20.58
N GLN A 835 -31.42 -11.70 -19.39
CA GLN A 835 -32.28 -10.69 -18.79
C GLN A 835 -32.19 -9.43 -19.65
N GLU A 836 -33.26 -9.11 -20.39
CA GLU A 836 -33.31 -7.95 -21.29
C GLU A 836 -32.94 -6.67 -20.55
N PHE A 837 -31.72 -6.19 -20.77
CA PHE A 837 -31.25 -4.94 -20.18
C PHE A 837 -31.80 -3.79 -21.03
N GLN A 838 -32.83 -3.11 -20.55
CA GLN A 838 -33.33 -1.92 -21.21
C GLN A 838 -32.21 -0.87 -21.25
N PRO A 839 -31.81 -0.36 -22.44
CA PRO A 839 -30.75 0.63 -22.53
C PRO A 839 -31.18 1.93 -21.82
N PRO A 840 -30.23 2.68 -21.22
CA PRO A 840 -30.55 3.94 -20.56
C PRO A 840 -31.21 4.92 -21.55
N GLN A 841 -32.38 5.47 -21.17
CA GLN A 841 -33.22 6.29 -22.05
C GLN A 841 -32.67 7.71 -22.32
N THR A 842 -31.37 7.91 -22.16
CA THR A 842 -30.63 9.16 -22.39
C THR A 842 -29.25 8.82 -22.94
N PRO A 843 -28.81 9.42 -24.06
CA PRO A 843 -27.50 9.13 -24.64
C PRO A 843 -26.36 9.61 -23.74
N LEU A 844 -25.27 8.84 -23.70
CA LEU A 844 -24.07 9.12 -22.89
C LEU A 844 -23.38 10.45 -23.23
N LEU A 845 -23.49 10.88 -24.48
CA LEU A 845 -22.91 12.12 -25.03
C LEU A 845 -23.97 12.90 -25.80
N SER A 846 -23.87 14.22 -25.83
CA SER A 846 -24.48 15.04 -26.88
C SER A 846 -23.68 14.92 -28.18
N GLN A 847 -24.32 15.16 -29.33
CA GLN A 847 -23.65 15.15 -30.64
C GLN A 847 -22.51 16.19 -30.75
N GLN A 848 -22.60 17.29 -30.01
CA GLN A 848 -21.56 18.32 -29.96
C GLN A 848 -20.33 17.87 -29.15
N GLU A 849 -20.54 17.18 -28.02
CA GLU A 849 -19.44 16.56 -27.26
C GLU A 849 -18.76 15.45 -28.07
N GLU A 850 -19.53 14.53 -28.66
CA GLU A 850 -18.97 13.45 -29.48
C GLU A 850 -18.17 14.00 -30.68
N CYS A 851 -18.67 15.02 -31.37
CA CYS A 851 -17.94 15.69 -32.45
C CYS A 851 -16.63 16.35 -31.97
N SER A 852 -16.63 16.91 -30.76
CA SER A 852 -15.44 17.56 -30.16
C SER A 852 -14.38 16.53 -29.75
N LEU A 853 -14.81 15.39 -29.18
CA LEU A 853 -13.94 14.26 -28.87
C LEU A 853 -13.36 13.63 -30.15
N TRP A 854 -14.17 13.45 -31.19
CA TRP A 854 -13.67 12.97 -32.49
C TRP A 854 -12.61 13.90 -33.08
N LYS A 855 -12.85 15.21 -33.10
CA LYS A 855 -11.86 16.19 -33.58
C LYS A 855 -10.53 16.04 -32.83
N ASN A 856 -10.56 16.04 -31.51
CA ASN A 856 -9.36 15.89 -30.69
C ASN A 856 -8.63 14.55 -30.94
N TYR A 857 -9.37 13.46 -31.16
CA TYR A 857 -8.77 12.17 -31.54
C TYR A 857 -7.97 12.26 -32.86
N PHE A 858 -8.50 12.92 -33.89
CA PHE A 858 -7.83 13.07 -35.18
C PHE A 858 -6.65 14.07 -35.18
N ASP A 859 -6.80 15.17 -34.45
CA ASP A 859 -5.85 16.29 -34.42
C ASP A 859 -4.63 15.98 -33.52
N GLU A 860 -4.85 15.35 -32.35
CA GLU A 860 -3.80 15.12 -31.33
C GLU A 860 -3.39 13.66 -31.22
N ILE A 861 -4.34 12.72 -31.10
CA ILE A 861 -4.06 11.38 -30.57
C ILE A 861 -3.61 10.40 -31.65
N ALA A 862 -4.33 10.33 -32.77
CA ALA A 862 -3.98 9.43 -33.86
C ALA A 862 -2.53 9.63 -34.37
N PRO A 863 -2.00 10.86 -34.52
CA PRO A 863 -0.58 11.10 -34.82
C PRO A 863 0.42 10.48 -33.83
N TRP A 864 0.05 10.25 -32.56
CA TRP A 864 0.92 9.58 -31.58
C TRP A 864 0.88 8.06 -31.72
N LEU A 865 -0.26 7.50 -32.16
CA LEU A 865 -0.45 6.07 -32.40
C LEU A 865 0.17 5.66 -33.76
N ASP A 866 0.01 6.50 -34.77
CA ASP A 866 0.55 6.28 -36.13
C ASP A 866 2.07 6.59 -36.26
N LYS A 867 2.79 6.80 -35.14
CA LYS A 867 4.17 7.34 -35.11
C LYS A 867 5.23 6.59 -35.95
N PHE A 868 4.99 5.31 -36.24
CA PHE A 868 5.80 4.44 -37.12
C PHE A 868 4.90 3.71 -38.15
N ASP A 869 3.75 4.28 -38.49
CA ASP A 869 2.78 3.73 -39.43
C ASP A 869 2.57 4.71 -40.60
N ARG A 870 3.17 4.36 -41.73
CA ARG A 870 3.09 5.11 -42.99
C ARG A 870 1.65 5.31 -43.46
N ASP A 871 0.81 4.29 -43.28
CA ASP A 871 -0.54 4.24 -43.84
C ASP A 871 -1.58 4.83 -42.88
N ARG A 872 -1.15 5.14 -41.64
CA ARG A 872 -1.89 5.84 -40.58
C ARG A 872 -3.23 5.18 -40.25
N HIS A 873 -3.17 3.91 -39.85
CA HIS A 873 -4.33 3.10 -39.56
C HIS A 873 -5.18 3.68 -38.41
N PHE A 874 -4.58 4.32 -37.41
CA PHE A 874 -5.32 4.96 -36.32
C PHE A 874 -6.01 6.26 -36.76
N GLN A 875 -5.42 7.05 -37.67
CA GLN A 875 -6.07 8.27 -38.20
C GLN A 875 -7.10 7.98 -39.31
N GLN A 876 -6.92 6.93 -40.11
CA GLN A 876 -7.69 6.73 -41.35
C GLN A 876 -8.57 5.47 -41.38
N ILE A 877 -8.11 4.33 -40.84
CA ILE A 877 -8.76 3.02 -41.07
C ILE A 877 -9.61 2.60 -39.87
N ILE A 878 -9.01 2.51 -38.68
CA ILE A 878 -9.68 2.17 -37.41
C ILE A 878 -10.90 3.08 -37.11
N PRO A 879 -10.87 4.42 -37.37
CA PRO A 879 -12.04 5.27 -37.22
C PRO A 879 -13.20 4.90 -38.14
N THR A 880 -12.94 4.38 -39.34
CA THR A 880 -14.03 3.92 -40.22
C THR A 880 -14.69 2.64 -39.72
N MET A 881 -13.89 1.72 -39.15
CA MET A 881 -14.38 0.48 -38.52
C MET A 881 -15.27 0.76 -37.30
N SER A 882 -15.04 1.88 -36.59
CA SER A 882 -15.82 2.26 -35.40
C SER A 882 -17.31 2.51 -35.68
N LYS A 883 -17.70 2.79 -36.94
CA LYS A 883 -19.10 3.00 -37.35
C LYS A 883 -19.98 1.76 -37.13
N ASP A 884 -19.40 0.58 -37.33
CA ASP A 884 -20.07 -0.71 -37.23
C ASP A 884 -19.71 -1.44 -35.91
N ASN A 885 -18.90 -0.82 -35.04
CA ASN A 885 -18.33 -1.44 -33.84
C ASN A 885 -18.33 -0.43 -32.67
N ASP A 886 -19.44 -0.34 -31.93
CA ASP A 886 -19.60 0.64 -30.85
C ASP A 886 -18.56 0.54 -29.72
N HIS A 887 -18.08 -0.67 -29.40
CA HIS A 887 -17.01 -0.85 -28.41
C HIS A 887 -15.72 -0.12 -28.82
N LEU A 888 -15.40 -0.12 -30.11
CA LEU A 888 -14.25 0.58 -30.68
C LEU A 888 -14.49 2.09 -30.63
N ARG A 889 -15.67 2.57 -31.04
CA ARG A 889 -16.08 3.98 -30.95
C ARG A 889 -15.94 4.52 -29.54
N TYR A 890 -16.51 3.84 -28.54
CA TYR A 890 -16.42 4.27 -27.14
C TYR A 890 -14.97 4.25 -26.61
N SER A 891 -14.12 3.29 -26.98
CA SER A 891 -12.71 3.29 -26.54
C SER A 891 -11.91 4.48 -27.10
N MET A 892 -12.16 4.87 -28.34
CA MET A 892 -11.52 6.02 -28.99
C MET A 892 -11.97 7.34 -28.35
N LEU A 893 -13.27 7.46 -28.08
CA LEU A 893 -13.84 8.62 -27.39
C LEU A 893 -13.38 8.70 -25.92
N ALA A 894 -13.24 7.57 -25.23
CA ALA A 894 -12.70 7.50 -23.87
C ALA A 894 -11.24 7.97 -23.82
N LEU A 895 -10.40 7.52 -24.77
CA LEU A 895 -9.01 7.95 -24.88
C LEU A 895 -8.93 9.46 -25.20
N SER A 896 -9.84 9.96 -26.03
CA SER A 896 -9.92 11.39 -26.31
C SER A 896 -10.35 12.23 -25.12
N ALA A 897 -11.36 11.80 -24.36
CA ALA A 897 -11.78 12.47 -23.14
C ALA A 897 -10.63 12.49 -22.12
N ARG A 898 -9.93 11.35 -21.93
CA ARG A 898 -8.80 11.24 -21.01
C ARG A 898 -7.66 12.17 -21.37
N GLN A 899 -7.34 12.28 -22.66
CA GLN A 899 -6.26 13.15 -23.11
C GLN A 899 -6.61 14.64 -22.93
N LEU A 900 -7.88 15.03 -23.11
CA LEU A 900 -8.37 16.38 -22.83
C LEU A 900 -8.39 16.69 -21.34
N GLU A 901 -8.82 15.76 -20.48
CA GLU A 901 -8.71 15.85 -19.02
C GLU A 901 -7.26 16.08 -18.56
N LEU A 902 -6.28 15.47 -19.25
CA LEU A 902 -4.84 15.69 -19.01
C LEU A 902 -4.28 17.00 -19.59
N LYS A 903 -5.00 17.69 -20.50
CA LYS A 903 -4.63 19.03 -21.02
C LYS A 903 -5.36 20.18 -20.32
N HIS A 904 -6.52 19.94 -19.70
CA HIS A 904 -7.42 20.97 -19.21
C HIS A 904 -7.90 20.69 -17.78
N THR A 905 -7.76 21.67 -16.89
CA THR A 905 -7.99 21.59 -15.43
C THR A 905 -9.47 21.49 -15.00
N LEU A 906 -10.36 20.96 -15.86
CA LEU A 906 -11.77 20.72 -15.54
C LEU A 906 -12.02 19.23 -15.33
N PRO A 907 -12.19 18.75 -14.08
CA PRO A 907 -12.44 17.35 -13.81
C PRO A 907 -13.83 16.94 -14.31
N THR A 908 -13.86 16.02 -15.26
CA THR A 908 -15.08 15.31 -15.65
C THR A 908 -14.83 13.82 -15.56
N ASN A 909 -15.81 13.04 -15.09
CA ASN A 909 -15.71 11.57 -15.06
C ASN A 909 -15.95 10.96 -16.46
N ARG A 910 -15.63 11.68 -17.53
CA ARG A 910 -16.12 11.41 -18.88
C ARG A 910 -15.31 10.31 -19.56
N SER A 911 -13.99 10.32 -19.41
CA SER A 911 -13.12 9.21 -19.81
C SER A 911 -13.53 7.90 -19.14
N LEU A 912 -13.82 7.91 -17.83
CA LEU A 912 -14.25 6.72 -17.10
C LEU A 912 -15.61 6.21 -17.60
N ALA A 913 -16.63 7.08 -17.73
CA ALA A 913 -17.94 6.65 -18.22
C ALA A 913 -17.86 6.02 -19.63
N LEU A 914 -17.04 6.58 -20.52
CA LEU A 914 -16.82 6.03 -21.86
C LEU A 914 -15.98 4.74 -21.85
N TYR A 915 -15.00 4.62 -20.94
CA TYR A 915 -14.22 3.39 -20.71
C TYR A 915 -15.11 2.25 -20.19
N GLN A 916 -16.03 2.55 -19.26
CA GLN A 916 -17.00 1.59 -18.73
C GLN A 916 -17.90 1.04 -19.84
N GLU A 917 -18.47 1.92 -20.67
CA GLU A 917 -19.32 1.50 -21.79
C GLU A 917 -18.53 0.77 -22.90
N ALA A 918 -17.29 1.19 -23.18
CA ALA A 918 -16.40 0.48 -24.10
C ALA A 918 -16.17 -0.97 -23.66
N ILE A 919 -15.92 -1.23 -22.37
CA ILE A 919 -15.76 -2.59 -21.85
C ILE A 919 -17.08 -3.37 -21.89
N HIS A 920 -18.19 -2.75 -21.50
CA HIS A 920 -19.52 -3.37 -21.52
C HIS A 920 -19.88 -3.88 -22.93
N MET A 921 -19.65 -3.05 -23.94
CA MET A 921 -19.89 -3.39 -25.35
C MET A 921 -18.82 -4.33 -25.94
N LEU A 922 -17.61 -4.36 -25.39
CA LEU A 922 -16.51 -5.23 -25.85
C LEU A 922 -16.67 -6.69 -25.40
N LEU A 923 -17.11 -6.91 -24.16
CA LEU A 923 -17.14 -8.26 -23.54
C LEU A 923 -17.87 -9.32 -24.38
N PRO A 924 -19.05 -9.06 -24.99
CA PRO A 924 -19.73 -10.04 -25.86
C PRO A 924 -18.98 -10.33 -27.17
N HIS A 925 -18.14 -9.39 -27.63
CA HIS A 925 -17.43 -9.48 -28.91
C HIS A 925 -16.05 -10.13 -28.79
N LEU A 926 -15.47 -10.23 -27.59
CA LEU A 926 -14.15 -10.83 -27.36
C LEU A 926 -13.92 -12.21 -28.05
N PRO A 927 -14.87 -13.17 -28.04
CA PRO A 927 -14.66 -14.48 -28.67
C PRO A 927 -14.46 -14.43 -30.20
N THR A 928 -14.89 -13.34 -30.87
CA THR A 928 -14.68 -13.16 -32.31
C THR A 928 -13.21 -12.94 -32.67
N ARG A 929 -12.43 -12.36 -31.74
CA ARG A 929 -11.02 -11.95 -31.91
C ARG A 929 -10.74 -11.12 -33.17
N GLY A 930 -11.75 -10.45 -33.73
CA GLY A 930 -11.62 -9.66 -34.96
C GLY A 930 -10.78 -8.39 -34.78
N THR A 931 -10.30 -7.82 -35.89
CA THR A 931 -9.42 -6.64 -35.90
C THR A 931 -9.96 -5.46 -35.08
N ALA A 932 -11.28 -5.23 -35.10
CA ALA A 932 -11.93 -4.19 -34.31
C ALA A 932 -11.83 -4.42 -32.79
N VAL A 933 -11.95 -5.68 -32.34
CA VAL A 933 -11.79 -6.09 -30.94
C VAL A 933 -10.35 -5.85 -30.48
N ILE A 934 -9.37 -6.29 -31.27
CA ILE A 934 -7.94 -6.09 -30.96
C ILE A 934 -7.59 -4.60 -30.95
N ALA A 935 -8.15 -3.81 -31.88
CA ALA A 935 -8.01 -2.35 -31.89
C ALA A 935 -8.57 -1.71 -30.61
N THR A 936 -9.75 -2.15 -30.15
CA THR A 936 -10.32 -1.69 -28.88
C THR A 936 -9.39 -2.01 -27.72
N CYS A 937 -8.86 -3.24 -27.62
CA CYS A 937 -7.92 -3.62 -26.57
C CYS A 937 -6.65 -2.76 -26.57
N VAL A 938 -6.03 -2.51 -27.73
CA VAL A 938 -4.82 -1.66 -27.84
C VAL A 938 -5.10 -0.22 -27.40
N ILE A 939 -6.25 0.34 -27.79
CA ILE A 939 -6.65 1.71 -27.46
C ILE A 939 -6.96 1.85 -25.97
N LEU A 940 -7.60 0.84 -25.35
CA LEU A 940 -7.77 0.79 -23.90
C LEU A 940 -6.42 0.67 -23.17
N CYS A 941 -5.48 -0.19 -23.64
CA CYS A 941 -4.12 -0.25 -23.09
C CYS A 941 -3.39 1.11 -23.13
N VAL A 942 -3.57 1.91 -24.18
CA VAL A 942 -3.01 3.28 -24.24
C VAL A 942 -3.65 4.19 -23.19
N LEU A 943 -4.98 4.16 -23.05
CA LEU A 943 -5.71 4.93 -22.04
C LEU A 943 -5.25 4.57 -20.62
N GLU A 944 -5.11 3.27 -20.33
CA GLU A 944 -4.66 2.74 -19.05
C GLU A 944 -3.23 3.18 -18.73
N MET A 945 -2.31 3.09 -19.71
CA MET A 945 -0.93 3.57 -19.60
C MET A 945 -0.81 5.10 -19.44
N LEU A 946 -1.82 5.88 -19.84
CA LEU A 946 -1.91 7.32 -19.60
C LEU A 946 -2.59 7.68 -18.26
N SER A 947 -3.26 6.73 -17.61
CA SER A 947 -4.16 7.00 -16.46
C SER A 947 -3.71 6.36 -15.15
N CYS A 948 -2.70 5.49 -15.18
CA CYS A 948 -2.24 4.74 -14.02
C CYS A 948 -0.73 4.90 -13.78
N SER A 949 -0.27 4.47 -12.60
CA SER A 949 1.16 4.45 -12.29
C SER A 949 1.94 3.64 -13.34
N PRO A 950 3.01 4.21 -13.94
CA PRO A 950 3.82 3.49 -14.94
C PRO A 950 4.44 2.17 -14.43
N LYS A 951 4.51 1.97 -13.12
CA LYS A 951 4.94 0.71 -12.47
C LYS A 951 3.93 -0.44 -12.65
N ALA A 952 2.68 -0.16 -12.98
CA ALA A 952 1.60 -1.16 -13.10
C ALA A 952 1.44 -1.73 -14.53
N TRP A 953 2.22 -1.24 -15.50
CA TRP A 953 2.12 -1.52 -16.94
C TRP A 953 1.86 -2.98 -17.33
N GLN A 954 2.48 -3.96 -16.65
CA GLN A 954 2.30 -5.38 -16.96
C GLN A 954 0.83 -5.78 -16.86
N ARG A 955 0.13 -5.27 -15.86
CA ARG A 955 -1.30 -5.54 -15.66
C ARG A 955 -2.13 -5.02 -16.83
N HIS A 956 -1.82 -3.83 -17.34
CA HIS A 956 -2.52 -3.18 -18.45
C HIS A 956 -2.30 -3.93 -19.78
N LEU A 957 -1.06 -4.37 -20.05
CA LEU A 957 -0.70 -4.92 -21.36
C LEU A 957 -0.87 -6.44 -21.51
N ASP A 958 -0.77 -7.23 -20.43
CA ASP A 958 -0.71 -8.71 -20.44
C ASP A 958 -1.93 -9.41 -21.08
N GLY A 959 -3.14 -8.85 -20.89
CA GLY A 959 -4.34 -9.36 -21.56
C GLY A 959 -4.32 -9.15 -23.08
N CYS A 960 -3.80 -8.01 -23.54
CA CYS A 960 -3.68 -7.69 -24.97
C CYS A 960 -2.51 -8.44 -25.62
N ALA A 961 -1.38 -8.62 -24.91
CA ALA A 961 -0.27 -9.47 -25.35
C ALA A 961 -0.76 -10.89 -25.66
N SER A 962 -1.45 -11.49 -24.68
CA SER A 962 -2.05 -12.82 -24.81
C SER A 962 -2.96 -12.93 -26.05
N LEU A 963 -3.77 -11.89 -26.33
CA LEU A 963 -4.68 -11.87 -27.48
C LEU A 963 -3.93 -11.78 -28.82
N MET A 964 -2.92 -10.93 -28.92
CA MET A 964 -2.10 -10.81 -30.13
C MET A 964 -1.34 -12.11 -30.44
N GLU A 965 -0.76 -12.76 -29.43
CA GLU A 965 -0.06 -14.04 -29.60
C GLU A 965 -1.02 -15.17 -30.02
N ALA A 966 -2.21 -15.24 -29.42
CA ALA A 966 -3.21 -16.26 -29.74
C ALA A 966 -3.79 -16.13 -31.16
N VAL A 967 -3.85 -14.92 -31.70
CA VAL A 967 -4.20 -14.64 -33.11
C VAL A 967 -2.96 -14.74 -34.03
N GLY A 968 -1.75 -14.79 -33.47
CA GLY A 968 -0.49 -14.92 -34.20
C GLY A 968 0.02 -13.63 -34.84
N ILE A 969 -0.51 -12.47 -34.43
CA ILE A 969 -0.13 -11.14 -34.88
C ILE A 969 1.35 -10.85 -34.55
N ASN A 970 2.04 -10.18 -35.46
CA ASN A 970 3.46 -9.86 -35.37
C ASN A 970 3.77 -8.62 -36.23
N GLY A 971 4.99 -8.10 -36.16
CA GLY A 971 5.41 -6.85 -36.80
C GLY A 971 5.46 -6.85 -38.32
N PHE A 972 5.18 -7.98 -38.99
CA PHE A 972 5.20 -8.13 -40.45
C PHE A 972 3.97 -8.85 -41.01
N VAL A 973 2.86 -8.87 -40.26
CA VAL A 973 1.59 -9.47 -40.72
C VAL A 973 0.86 -8.63 -41.79
N GLY A 974 1.27 -7.36 -41.96
CA GLY A 974 0.61 -6.39 -42.84
C GLY A 974 -0.62 -5.72 -42.21
N GLY A 975 -1.08 -4.65 -42.87
CA GLY A 975 -2.35 -3.97 -42.56
C GLY A 975 -2.51 -3.47 -41.12
N THR A 976 -3.77 -3.39 -40.69
CA THR A 976 -4.17 -2.87 -39.38
C THR A 976 -3.54 -3.65 -38.24
N GLU A 977 -3.45 -4.97 -38.36
CA GLU A 977 -2.87 -5.87 -37.37
C GLU A 977 -1.38 -5.57 -37.12
N GLN A 978 -0.61 -5.20 -38.15
CA GLN A 978 0.77 -4.75 -38.02
C GLN A 978 0.88 -3.38 -37.32
N ALA A 979 -0.02 -2.44 -37.64
CA ALA A 979 -0.05 -1.13 -36.97
C ALA A 979 -0.42 -1.25 -35.48
N LEU A 980 -1.41 -2.11 -35.15
CA LEU A 980 -1.78 -2.45 -33.78
C LEU A 980 -0.61 -3.09 -33.03
N PHE A 981 0.11 -4.04 -33.65
CA PHE A 981 1.30 -4.66 -33.07
C PHE A 981 2.39 -3.64 -32.76
N TRP A 982 2.77 -2.78 -33.72
CA TRP A 982 3.83 -1.79 -33.49
C TRP A 982 3.42 -0.69 -32.50
N CYS A 983 2.11 -0.44 -32.33
CA CYS A 983 1.62 0.39 -31.23
C CYS A 983 1.81 -0.30 -29.87
N PHE A 984 1.39 -1.57 -29.74
CA PHE A 984 1.55 -2.36 -28.53
C PHE A 984 3.03 -2.54 -28.13
N ALA A 985 3.89 -2.94 -29.07
CA ALA A 985 5.32 -3.21 -28.87
C ALA A 985 6.09 -2.02 -28.25
N ARG A 986 5.66 -0.78 -28.54
CA ARG A 986 6.25 0.44 -27.94
C ARG A 986 5.86 0.62 -26.47
N MET A 987 4.63 0.26 -26.10
CA MET A 987 4.17 0.25 -24.71
C MET A 987 4.88 -0.85 -23.91
N ASP A 988 5.00 -2.04 -24.49
CA ASP A 988 5.67 -3.20 -23.89
C ASP A 988 7.15 -2.90 -23.58
N ILE A 989 7.89 -2.30 -24.53
CA ILE A 989 9.26 -1.81 -24.26
C ILE A 989 9.31 -0.68 -23.24
N CYS A 990 8.36 0.26 -23.26
CA CYS A 990 8.32 1.33 -22.26
C CYS A 990 8.22 0.76 -20.84
N GLY A 991 7.32 -0.20 -20.65
CA GLY A 991 7.18 -0.96 -19.42
C GLY A 991 8.43 -1.78 -19.05
N GLY A 992 8.96 -2.56 -20.00
CA GLY A 992 10.18 -3.36 -19.80
C GLY A 992 11.39 -2.51 -19.39
N LEU A 993 11.52 -1.30 -19.93
CA LEU A 993 12.52 -0.30 -19.54
C LEU A 993 12.30 0.25 -18.12
N ILE A 994 11.05 0.48 -17.72
CA ILE A 994 10.69 1.00 -16.38
C ILE A 994 10.95 -0.06 -15.30
N SER A 995 10.55 -1.31 -15.55
CA SER A 995 10.68 -2.42 -14.58
C SER A 995 11.98 -3.21 -14.69
N SER A 996 12.82 -2.96 -15.71
CA SER A 996 14.04 -3.74 -16.01
C SER A 996 13.77 -5.24 -16.22
N VAL A 997 12.74 -5.55 -17.01
CA VAL A 997 12.30 -6.93 -17.32
C VAL A 997 12.12 -7.13 -18.83
N LYS A 998 11.82 -8.37 -19.23
CA LYS A 998 11.51 -8.74 -20.61
C LYS A 998 10.19 -8.10 -21.08
N THR A 999 10.04 -8.00 -22.40
CA THR A 999 8.74 -7.75 -23.04
C THR A 999 7.78 -8.91 -22.76
N LEU A 1000 6.48 -8.62 -22.72
CA LEU A 1000 5.41 -9.59 -22.52
C LEU A 1000 5.32 -10.55 -23.71
N ILE A 1001 5.27 -10.01 -24.94
CA ILE A 1001 5.35 -10.83 -26.15
C ILE A 1001 6.81 -11.27 -26.33
N PRO A 1002 7.12 -12.58 -26.42
CA PRO A 1002 8.47 -13.09 -26.68
C PRO A 1002 9.01 -12.57 -28.01
N ILE A 1003 10.27 -12.09 -28.02
CA ILE A 1003 10.84 -11.38 -29.17
C ILE A 1003 10.96 -12.27 -30.41
N CYS A 1004 11.13 -13.59 -30.24
CA CYS A 1004 11.08 -14.55 -31.33
C CYS A 1004 9.73 -14.58 -32.07
N HIS A 1005 8.65 -14.08 -31.48
CA HIS A 1005 7.32 -13.97 -32.11
C HIS A 1005 7.10 -12.61 -32.82
N TRP A 1006 8.00 -11.63 -32.63
CA TRP A 1006 7.82 -10.27 -33.18
C TRP A 1006 8.02 -10.16 -34.69
N ALA A 1007 8.80 -11.07 -35.29
CA ALA A 1007 9.17 -11.01 -36.70
C ALA A 1007 9.07 -12.39 -37.39
N SER A 1008 10.19 -12.98 -37.84
CA SER A 1008 10.19 -14.17 -38.72
C SER A 1008 9.61 -15.46 -38.11
N LYS A 1009 9.29 -15.46 -36.81
CA LYS A 1009 8.98 -16.66 -35.99
C LYS A 1009 10.10 -17.71 -35.97
N THR A 1010 11.31 -17.34 -36.41
CA THR A 1010 12.51 -18.18 -36.33
C THR A 1010 13.38 -17.79 -35.11
N LEU A 1011 14.23 -18.71 -34.66
CA LEU A 1011 15.14 -18.47 -33.52
C LEU A 1011 16.40 -17.66 -33.89
N SER A 1012 16.45 -17.06 -35.09
CA SER A 1012 17.63 -16.35 -35.61
C SER A 1012 17.35 -14.86 -35.82
N ILE A 1013 17.98 -14.05 -34.97
CA ILE A 1013 18.05 -12.59 -35.10
C ILE A 1013 18.70 -12.14 -36.43
N GLU A 1014 19.52 -12.96 -37.09
CA GLU A 1014 20.03 -12.67 -38.44
C GLU A 1014 18.87 -12.48 -39.42
N ASN A 1015 17.94 -13.44 -39.48
CA ASN A 1015 16.79 -13.41 -40.38
C ASN A 1015 15.92 -12.18 -40.12
N ASP A 1016 15.63 -11.89 -38.86
CA ASP A 1016 14.85 -10.70 -38.47
C ASP A 1016 15.55 -9.40 -38.87
N VAL A 1017 16.86 -9.29 -38.63
CA VAL A 1017 17.68 -8.13 -39.01
C VAL A 1017 17.70 -7.92 -40.52
N GLU A 1018 17.86 -8.99 -41.30
CA GLU A 1018 17.82 -8.90 -42.76
C GLU A 1018 16.43 -8.47 -43.25
N LEU A 1019 15.36 -8.95 -42.62
CA LEU A 1019 13.98 -8.55 -42.94
C LEU A 1019 13.76 -7.05 -42.69
N PHE A 1020 14.25 -6.49 -41.58
CA PHE A 1020 14.25 -5.04 -41.35
C PHE A 1020 15.14 -4.27 -42.35
N LYS A 1021 16.39 -4.68 -42.55
CA LYS A 1021 17.33 -3.98 -43.45
C LYS A 1021 16.86 -3.97 -44.91
N ASN A 1022 16.14 -5.00 -45.34
CA ASN A 1022 15.56 -5.11 -46.68
C ASN A 1022 14.22 -4.36 -46.85
N SER A 1023 13.64 -3.74 -45.81
CA SER A 1023 12.42 -2.95 -45.98
C SER A 1023 12.69 -1.66 -46.79
N PRO A 1024 11.83 -1.30 -47.75
CA PRO A 1024 11.91 -0.04 -48.48
C PRO A 1024 11.39 1.18 -47.70
N THR A 1025 10.81 1.00 -46.51
CA THR A 1025 10.23 2.11 -45.70
C THR A 1025 11.20 2.59 -44.62
N PHE A 1026 11.17 3.87 -44.26
CA PHE A 1026 12.01 4.37 -43.16
C PHE A 1026 11.32 4.17 -41.79
N GLU A 1027 10.01 3.97 -41.81
CA GLU A 1027 9.16 3.63 -40.69
C GLU A 1027 9.49 2.23 -40.14
N ASP A 1028 9.71 1.24 -41.02
CA ASP A 1028 10.21 -0.08 -40.60
C ASP A 1028 11.64 -0.02 -40.05
N TRP A 1029 12.49 0.87 -40.57
CA TRP A 1029 13.80 1.14 -39.95
C TRP A 1029 13.68 1.82 -38.58
N ALA A 1030 12.58 2.53 -38.28
CA ALA A 1030 12.29 2.99 -36.93
C ALA A 1030 11.78 1.84 -36.04
N ASN A 1031 10.90 0.97 -36.55
CA ASN A 1031 10.49 -0.28 -35.90
C ASN A 1031 11.68 -1.22 -35.62
N TYR A 1032 12.71 -1.22 -36.47
CA TYR A 1032 13.96 -1.96 -36.24
C TYR A 1032 14.69 -1.48 -34.97
N ALA A 1033 14.68 -0.17 -34.67
CA ALA A 1033 15.23 0.36 -33.42
C ALA A 1033 14.42 -0.07 -32.19
N VAL A 1034 13.09 -0.24 -32.34
CA VAL A 1034 12.20 -0.81 -31.32
C VAL A 1034 12.61 -2.26 -31.06
N TYR A 1035 12.66 -3.10 -32.11
CA TYR A 1035 13.07 -4.50 -32.01
C TYR A 1035 14.47 -4.69 -31.40
N LEU A 1036 15.46 -3.88 -31.79
CA LEU A 1036 16.80 -3.90 -31.19
C LEU A 1036 16.78 -3.53 -29.70
N THR A 1037 15.89 -2.63 -29.28
CA THR A 1037 15.73 -2.25 -27.87
C THR A 1037 15.10 -3.38 -27.05
N ALA A 1038 14.12 -4.10 -27.61
CA ALA A 1038 13.60 -5.32 -26.98
C ALA A 1038 14.71 -6.38 -26.83
N GLN A 1039 15.52 -6.62 -27.88
CA GLN A 1039 16.64 -7.57 -27.83
C GLN A 1039 17.66 -7.24 -26.73
N VAL A 1040 17.82 -5.96 -26.36
CA VAL A 1040 18.64 -5.55 -25.20
C VAL A 1040 17.94 -5.91 -23.88
N LEU A 1041 16.64 -5.67 -23.75
CA LEU A 1041 15.88 -6.05 -22.54
C LEU A 1041 15.95 -7.57 -22.27
N ASP A 1042 15.73 -8.42 -23.28
CA ASP A 1042 15.81 -9.87 -23.12
C ASP A 1042 17.23 -10.38 -22.82
N LEU A 1043 18.27 -9.72 -23.35
CA LEU A 1043 19.66 -10.00 -23.00
C LEU A 1043 19.97 -9.65 -21.54
N LEU A 1044 19.44 -8.53 -21.02
CA LEU A 1044 19.79 -8.00 -19.70
C LEU A 1044 18.91 -8.51 -18.55
N ALA A 1045 17.71 -9.02 -18.84
CA ALA A 1045 16.80 -9.58 -17.83
C ALA A 1045 17.31 -10.88 -17.16
N ALA A 1046 18.41 -11.47 -17.64
CA ALA A 1046 19.12 -12.56 -16.97
C ALA A 1046 20.08 -11.98 -15.91
N SER A 1047 19.73 -12.13 -14.62
CA SER A 1047 20.39 -11.44 -13.51
C SER A 1047 21.93 -11.54 -13.54
N PRO A 1048 22.66 -10.44 -13.28
CA PRO A 1048 24.11 -10.49 -13.05
C PRO A 1048 24.54 -11.38 -11.87
N THR A 1049 23.61 -11.78 -10.99
CA THR A 1049 23.86 -12.65 -9.83
C THR A 1049 23.43 -14.10 -10.05
N ASP A 1050 22.99 -14.48 -11.25
CA ASP A 1050 22.58 -15.86 -11.56
C ASP A 1050 23.80 -16.77 -11.74
N PRO A 1051 24.03 -17.78 -10.87
CA PRO A 1051 25.18 -18.67 -10.97
C PRO A 1051 25.12 -19.64 -12.16
N THR A 1052 24.00 -19.72 -12.87
CA THR A 1052 23.83 -20.54 -14.09
C THR A 1052 24.15 -19.79 -15.39
N ARG A 1053 24.43 -18.48 -15.29
CA ARG A 1053 24.66 -17.59 -16.44
C ARG A 1053 25.95 -17.94 -17.19
N ASP A 1054 25.77 -18.53 -18.38
CA ASP A 1054 26.83 -18.79 -19.34
C ASP A 1054 27.40 -17.48 -19.92
N GLU A 1055 28.49 -16.99 -19.32
CA GLU A 1055 29.19 -15.77 -19.75
C GLU A 1055 29.74 -15.85 -21.17
N ALA A 1056 30.02 -17.04 -21.72
CA ALA A 1056 30.46 -17.17 -23.11
C ALA A 1056 29.28 -16.92 -24.07
N LYS A 1057 28.09 -17.44 -23.78
CA LYS A 1057 26.85 -17.13 -24.51
C LYS A 1057 26.45 -15.66 -24.32
N PHE A 1058 26.49 -15.12 -23.10
CA PHE A 1058 26.17 -13.71 -22.83
C PHE A 1058 27.09 -12.78 -23.64
N ARG A 1059 28.41 -12.97 -23.54
CA ARG A 1059 29.41 -12.19 -24.29
C ARG A 1059 29.20 -12.27 -25.81
N THR A 1060 28.87 -13.45 -26.33
CA THR A 1060 28.63 -13.66 -27.77
C THR A 1060 27.38 -12.91 -28.23
N ARG A 1061 26.27 -13.01 -27.48
CA ARG A 1061 25.03 -12.27 -27.79
C ARG A 1061 25.20 -10.77 -27.61
N TRP A 1062 25.94 -10.32 -26.60
CA TRP A 1062 26.27 -8.90 -26.37
C TRP A 1062 27.06 -8.31 -27.54
N LEU A 1063 28.14 -8.98 -27.99
CA LEU A 1063 28.95 -8.52 -29.13
C LEU A 1063 28.13 -8.44 -30.43
N LYS A 1064 27.30 -9.45 -30.68
CA LYS A 1064 26.43 -9.53 -31.85
C LYS A 1064 25.36 -8.43 -31.85
N LEU A 1065 24.74 -8.15 -30.71
CA LEU A 1065 23.73 -7.11 -30.55
C LEU A 1065 24.34 -5.70 -30.59
N TRP A 1066 25.51 -5.50 -29.98
CA TRP A 1066 26.24 -4.23 -30.06
C TRP A 1066 26.62 -3.88 -31.50
N ARG A 1067 26.98 -4.89 -32.32
CA ARG A 1067 27.18 -4.71 -33.76
C ARG A 1067 25.92 -4.16 -34.43
N TYR A 1068 24.76 -4.82 -34.30
CA TYR A 1068 23.53 -4.36 -34.95
C TYR A 1068 23.08 -2.97 -34.51
N ILE A 1069 23.20 -2.64 -33.22
CA ILE A 1069 22.90 -1.30 -32.69
C ILE A 1069 23.85 -0.23 -33.29
N SER A 1070 25.11 -0.60 -33.51
CA SER A 1070 26.12 0.28 -34.14
C SER A 1070 25.91 0.43 -35.65
N GLU A 1071 25.51 -0.64 -36.33
CA GLU A 1071 25.18 -0.66 -37.78
C GLU A 1071 23.93 0.18 -38.06
N TRP A 1072 22.86 0.04 -37.25
CA TRP A 1072 21.65 0.86 -37.38
C TRP A 1072 21.98 2.37 -37.41
N TYR A 1073 22.86 2.83 -36.53
CA TYR A 1073 23.25 4.24 -36.46
C TYR A 1073 24.17 4.69 -37.62
N GLN A 1074 24.70 3.77 -38.42
CA GLN A 1074 25.52 4.08 -39.60
C GLN A 1074 24.76 3.91 -40.92
N GLU A 1075 23.82 2.97 -40.97
CA GLU A 1075 23.11 2.55 -42.20
C GLU A 1075 21.69 3.11 -42.34
N ARG A 1076 21.10 3.70 -41.28
CA ARG A 1076 19.70 4.17 -41.32
C ARG A 1076 19.41 5.12 -42.50
N PRO A 1077 18.23 5.03 -43.14
CA PRO A 1077 17.82 5.93 -44.21
C PRO A 1077 17.95 7.44 -43.88
N ALA A 1078 18.11 8.26 -44.92
CA ALA A 1078 18.20 9.71 -44.79
C ALA A 1078 17.01 10.35 -44.03
N PRO A 1079 15.74 9.90 -44.15
CA PRO A 1079 14.63 10.41 -43.33
C PRO A 1079 14.79 10.19 -41.82
N LEU A 1080 15.64 9.26 -41.36
CA LEU A 1080 15.93 9.02 -39.94
C LEU A 1080 17.15 9.81 -39.41
N HIS A 1081 17.70 10.72 -40.21
CA HIS A 1081 18.74 11.65 -39.79
C HIS A 1081 18.16 12.95 -39.22
N PRO A 1082 18.85 13.63 -38.29
CA PRO A 1082 18.45 14.97 -37.86
C PRO A 1082 18.67 15.98 -39.01
N ILE A 1083 17.76 16.95 -39.13
CA ILE A 1083 17.92 18.09 -40.06
C ILE A 1083 19.05 19.01 -39.55
N MET A 1084 19.02 19.28 -38.23
CA MET A 1084 19.87 20.28 -37.59
C MET A 1084 20.19 19.84 -36.17
N THR A 1085 21.45 20.05 -35.75
CA THR A 1085 21.90 19.89 -34.37
C THR A 1085 22.55 21.17 -33.91
N ILE A 1086 21.95 21.83 -32.93
CA ILE A 1086 22.53 22.98 -32.23
C ILE A 1086 23.39 22.43 -31.08
N PRO A 1087 24.69 22.72 -31.00
CA PRO A 1087 25.54 22.24 -29.90
C PRO A 1087 25.09 22.76 -28.53
N SER A 1088 25.40 22.00 -27.47
CA SER A 1088 25.19 22.43 -26.08
C SER A 1088 26.03 23.68 -25.76
N SER A 1089 25.42 24.66 -25.11
CA SER A 1089 26.03 25.92 -24.64
C SER A 1089 26.07 25.97 -23.10
N GLU A 1090 26.60 27.05 -22.53
CA GLU A 1090 26.49 27.32 -21.07
C GLU A 1090 25.03 27.56 -20.63
N SER A 1091 24.18 28.04 -21.54
CA SER A 1091 22.74 28.25 -21.30
C SER A 1091 21.85 27.04 -21.61
N SER A 1092 22.34 26.06 -22.38
CA SER A 1092 21.66 24.79 -22.66
C SER A 1092 22.67 23.64 -22.59
N PRO A 1093 22.75 22.89 -21.46
CA PRO A 1093 23.75 21.84 -21.26
C PRO A 1093 23.58 20.60 -22.16
N PHE A 1094 22.49 20.57 -22.95
CA PHE A 1094 22.16 19.53 -23.91
C PHE A 1094 22.02 20.13 -25.32
N PRO A 1095 22.44 19.42 -26.39
CA PRO A 1095 22.37 19.93 -27.77
C PRO A 1095 20.96 19.75 -28.36
N THR A 1096 20.29 20.82 -28.80
CA THR A 1096 18.96 20.70 -29.44
C THR A 1096 19.08 20.00 -30.79
N ILE A 1097 18.32 18.92 -30.99
CA ILE A 1097 18.34 18.11 -32.23
C ILE A 1097 16.96 18.15 -32.89
N LEU A 1098 16.89 18.71 -34.10
CA LEU A 1098 15.66 18.82 -34.88
C LEU A 1098 15.53 17.64 -35.86
N TYR A 1099 14.40 16.94 -35.80
CA TYR A 1099 14.05 15.85 -36.73
C TYR A 1099 12.87 16.25 -37.62
N SER A 1100 12.88 15.77 -38.87
CA SER A 1100 11.86 16.08 -39.89
C SER A 1100 10.52 15.37 -39.67
N ASN A 1101 10.49 14.34 -38.82
CA ASN A 1101 9.32 13.50 -38.61
C ASN A 1101 9.37 12.75 -37.25
N PRO A 1102 8.21 12.32 -36.72
CA PRO A 1102 8.13 11.60 -35.45
C PRO A 1102 8.88 10.27 -35.41
N ALA A 1103 8.99 9.58 -36.55
CA ALA A 1103 9.65 8.28 -36.64
C ALA A 1103 11.16 8.41 -36.41
N ALA A 1104 11.78 9.43 -37.03
CA ALA A 1104 13.18 9.77 -36.86
C ALA A 1104 13.53 10.14 -35.41
N MET A 1105 12.77 11.03 -34.79
CA MET A 1105 12.95 11.40 -33.38
C MET A 1105 12.90 10.15 -32.49
N SER A 1106 11.84 9.36 -32.60
CA SER A 1106 11.58 8.27 -31.66
C SER A 1106 12.47 7.05 -31.91
N GLY A 1107 12.86 6.77 -33.16
CA GLY A 1107 13.81 5.71 -33.51
C GLY A 1107 15.23 6.00 -33.01
N ASN A 1108 15.72 7.24 -33.16
CA ASN A 1108 17.02 7.63 -32.59
C ASN A 1108 16.99 7.59 -31.05
N GLN A 1109 15.89 8.01 -30.41
CA GLN A 1109 15.72 7.88 -28.95
C GLN A 1109 15.82 6.42 -28.47
N MET A 1110 15.19 5.47 -29.17
CA MET A 1110 15.30 4.03 -28.89
C MET A 1110 16.75 3.53 -29.06
N HIS A 1111 17.42 3.86 -30.18
CA HIS A 1111 18.84 3.52 -30.38
C HIS A 1111 19.74 4.05 -29.24
N HIS A 1112 19.57 5.31 -28.80
CA HIS A 1112 20.37 5.86 -27.72
C HIS A 1112 20.06 5.20 -26.37
N ALA A 1113 18.82 4.80 -26.10
CA ALA A 1113 18.44 4.04 -24.90
C ALA A 1113 19.08 2.64 -24.89
N ALA A 1114 18.94 1.88 -25.98
CA ALA A 1114 19.57 0.57 -26.15
C ALA A 1114 21.11 0.63 -25.98
N SER A 1115 21.73 1.66 -26.56
CA SER A 1115 23.18 1.89 -26.45
C SER A 1115 23.63 2.17 -25.01
N ILE A 1116 22.88 2.95 -24.24
CA ILE A 1116 23.17 3.25 -22.83
C ILE A 1116 23.15 1.95 -22.01
N LEU A 1117 22.09 1.16 -22.12
CA LEU A 1117 21.92 -0.10 -21.39
C LEU A 1117 23.02 -1.11 -21.72
N MET A 1118 23.38 -1.24 -22.99
CA MET A 1118 24.47 -2.13 -23.43
C MET A 1118 25.83 -1.70 -22.87
N LEU A 1119 26.15 -0.40 -22.90
CA LEU A 1119 27.42 0.13 -22.36
C LEU A 1119 27.49 0.05 -20.83
N GLN A 1120 26.38 0.23 -20.12
CA GLN A 1120 26.30 0.02 -18.66
C GLN A 1120 26.57 -1.44 -18.27
N ASN A 1121 26.24 -2.40 -19.15
CA ASN A 1121 26.36 -3.83 -18.93
C ASN A 1121 27.45 -4.49 -19.81
N GLN A 1122 28.49 -3.73 -20.18
CA GLN A 1122 29.59 -4.24 -21.01
C GLN A 1122 30.42 -5.31 -20.25
N PRO A 1123 30.63 -6.53 -20.80
CA PRO A 1123 31.49 -7.53 -20.17
C PRO A 1123 32.94 -7.03 -20.01
N SER A 1124 33.54 -7.26 -18.84
CA SER A 1124 34.93 -6.86 -18.54
C SER A 1124 35.98 -7.46 -19.47
N THR A 1125 35.65 -8.60 -20.10
CA THR A 1125 36.50 -9.30 -21.10
C THR A 1125 36.34 -8.75 -22.52
N VAL A 1126 35.40 -7.84 -22.77
CA VAL A 1126 35.20 -7.18 -24.07
C VAL A 1126 35.91 -5.83 -24.09
N ARG A 1127 36.90 -5.70 -24.97
CA ARG A 1127 37.54 -4.42 -25.33
C ARG A 1127 37.17 -4.06 -26.76
N LEU A 1128 36.39 -3.01 -26.94
CA LEU A 1128 36.04 -2.48 -28.25
C LEU A 1128 37.25 -1.79 -28.90
N GLY A 1129 37.43 -1.98 -30.21
CA GLY A 1129 38.63 -1.60 -30.94
C GLY A 1129 38.82 -0.10 -31.11
N HIS A 1130 40.07 0.34 -31.32
CA HIS A 1130 40.41 1.76 -31.41
C HIS A 1130 39.82 2.46 -32.65
N ALA A 1131 39.61 1.72 -33.76
CA ALA A 1131 38.92 2.20 -34.96
C ALA A 1131 37.39 2.30 -34.80
N SER A 1132 36.83 1.66 -33.77
CA SER A 1132 35.40 1.56 -33.47
C SER A 1132 35.12 1.98 -32.02
N LYS A 1133 35.82 3.03 -31.54
CA LYS A 1133 35.72 3.46 -30.14
C LYS A 1133 34.30 3.97 -29.88
N PRO A 1134 33.52 3.35 -28.96
CA PRO A 1134 32.14 3.73 -28.73
C PRO A 1134 32.05 5.17 -28.22
N ARG A 1135 30.96 5.85 -28.54
CA ARG A 1135 30.60 7.11 -27.88
C ARG A 1135 30.31 6.80 -26.41
N SER A 1136 30.60 7.72 -25.50
CA SER A 1136 30.40 7.49 -24.07
C SER A 1136 28.91 7.44 -23.71
N ILE A 1137 28.57 6.79 -22.60
CA ILE A 1137 27.20 6.78 -22.03
C ILE A 1137 26.66 8.21 -21.92
N LEU A 1138 27.48 9.15 -21.46
CA LEU A 1138 27.15 10.59 -21.37
C LEU A 1138 26.86 11.23 -22.74
N TRP A 1139 27.49 10.79 -23.83
CA TRP A 1139 27.17 11.27 -25.18
C TRP A 1139 25.79 10.77 -25.62
N HIS A 1140 25.51 9.46 -25.49
CA HIS A 1140 24.19 8.91 -25.84
C HIS A 1140 23.06 9.55 -24.98
N ALA A 1141 23.31 9.76 -23.67
CA ALA A 1141 22.38 10.45 -22.78
C ALA A 1141 22.10 11.89 -23.26
N ARG A 1142 23.14 12.62 -23.68
CA ARG A 1142 22.98 13.97 -24.25
C ARG A 1142 22.19 14.00 -25.57
N GLN A 1143 22.22 12.96 -26.40
CA GLN A 1143 21.39 12.91 -27.61
C GLN A 1143 19.91 12.59 -27.31
N ARG A 1144 19.62 11.89 -26.20
CA ARG A 1144 18.25 11.47 -25.84
C ARG A 1144 17.41 12.61 -25.25
N ALA A 1145 18.02 13.55 -24.54
CA ALA A 1145 17.33 14.56 -23.72
C ALA A 1145 16.75 15.77 -24.49
N THR A 1146 16.97 15.87 -25.80
CA THR A 1146 16.82 17.15 -26.55
C THR A 1146 16.37 16.98 -28.01
N ALA A 1147 15.75 15.84 -28.33
CA ALA A 1147 15.13 15.65 -29.65
C ALA A 1147 13.80 16.42 -29.73
N VAL A 1148 13.68 17.27 -30.75
CA VAL A 1148 12.49 18.10 -31.04
C VAL A 1148 11.98 17.76 -32.44
N ASP A 1149 10.66 17.76 -32.60
CA ASP A 1149 9.96 17.47 -33.86
C ASP A 1149 9.54 18.77 -34.55
N CYS A 1150 9.73 18.86 -35.87
CA CYS A 1150 9.18 19.96 -36.68
C CYS A 1150 7.67 20.16 -36.47
N TRP A 1151 6.90 19.08 -36.27
CA TRP A 1151 5.44 19.16 -36.08
C TRP A 1151 5.02 19.84 -34.77
N LYS A 1152 5.90 19.98 -33.78
CA LYS A 1152 5.62 20.66 -32.51
C LYS A 1152 6.14 22.10 -32.41
N MET A 1153 6.62 22.70 -33.51
CA MET A 1153 7.12 24.09 -33.49
C MET A 1153 6.08 25.18 -33.14
N HIS A 1154 4.79 24.83 -32.98
CA HIS A 1154 3.76 25.74 -32.47
C HIS A 1154 3.56 25.71 -30.94
N GLU A 1155 4.16 24.76 -30.21
CA GLU A 1155 4.23 24.78 -28.74
C GLU A 1155 5.70 24.87 -28.29
N PRO A 1156 6.13 25.94 -27.58
CA PRO A 1156 7.50 26.06 -27.12
C PRO A 1156 7.79 25.03 -26.02
N SER A 1157 8.64 24.04 -26.34
CA SER A 1157 9.08 23.02 -25.39
C SER A 1157 9.72 23.65 -24.13
N LYS A 1158 9.13 23.36 -22.97
CA LYS A 1158 9.65 23.66 -21.62
C LYS A 1158 9.85 22.36 -20.85
#